data_AF-A0A7Y9JRB5-F1
#
_entry.id   AF-A0A7Y9JRB5-F1
#
_cell.length_a   1.000
_cell.length_b   1.000
_cell.length_c   1.000
_cell.angle_alpha   90.00
_cell.angle_beta   90.00
_cell.angle_gamma   90.00
#
_symmetry.space_group_name_H-M   'P 1'
#
loop_
_entity.id
_entity.type
_entity.pdbx_description
1 polymer ?
#
loop_
_entity_poly.entity_id
_entity_poly.type
_entity_poly.pdbx_seq_one_letter_code
_entity_poly.pdbx_strand_id
1 'polypeptide(L)'
;MAATGASGAPYGAGEVPDVRGALVRRLVAGSDRSSSLDRLCELAAALLEAGSAQVSLIGETQVVVGGHGAGSAVVGVPTPVEHSLCTVTVGLSAPLVVPDAASDGRVAGLPPVTAGAVGAYLGVPLVVGGDQVVGALCVYDTRPHPWSEHDVSTLERLARAVVGDLELAAMSSDYEVQQVAWRLATDAAGVGAWEWDLVSGELRFDDRLLEIFGFDHDSFGGTLEAFTDVVDGEDVPRVTAALDRAIACCGEYAAEYRIHLPDGSVRWIAARGRALGDEQGEAVRVLGAAYDTTAVQEGEARVARVLESMPTAFFQLDRGWSFTYLNGEAERLLGRSRDELVGHDIWQSFPAAVGSDFEHHYRLSARTGEPVAFDAYYPEPLDAWYEVRAWPNPDGLAVYFVDVTERHRAQEQVARTARRDALVATVTEQLAGTLDLEEAVARLGALVVPAMGDWCVATLVEETGPEGRLPGLRDVGGWHRERDAQPLVDRFAAVRLSRLADDSFLPALLAAEAPVVGTDATEGLCSVFEEGEVHDLVRALGPEHVAVVSLRGRDRVVGLLTVLRDATRGAFTDADLDTLAQVAQRAGLAVDNARLFAEQRDLAEGLQRSLLTAPPQPDHLEIVVRYEAAAETAQVGGDWYDAFVQDAGATMLVIGDVVGHDTAAAAAMGQVRNLLRGISAFSGQGPADVLRGVDRALATLGVDTTATAVLARLEQTPEELQQGVTRLRWSNAGHPPPVVLGADGSVELLSADDPDLLLGLFPDAERGEQEVVLPRGSTVLLFTDGLVERRGEDLDVGLDRLRRELASLAAGDPPLDELCDRLLVRMVPSMREDDIALVAVRLHDQTQPPPTGRGRRAGTVVEDLESPVVSGRIVRTRLPAHPSGVPGARRFVREALRGRGIELVDDAELCVGELAANAALHSGGASMDVAVRLDHGAVTVTVTDEGSVPADAVVPRLADPGSSSWGEPTTGRGLGIVAVLADDWGVERVPGGTRVWARLLDERADSAVRPPDSPPEPDPEPAGGGPGTQPVLLRGCPVQLWLRQDEHIDELVRDLQLLSATHGHEPGLALVGEVRALLDVFAPLRRATRRRVEAAREQGRTEIDVEVSLPVAAAGRAARLVDLLAVPDQGLDEGRLLTVSAEPEVQWLRTWMIAQVRAQLEDGDEPESWPDWLTRTAPGVEQGQA
;
A
#
# COMPACT_ATOMS: atom_id res chain seq x y z
N MET A 1 -1.03 -43.53 -8.16
CA MET A 1 -1.25 -44.48 -7.05
C MET A 1 0.09 -45.02 -6.61
N ALA A 2 0.37 -44.94 -5.31
CA ALA A 2 1.66 -45.24 -4.71
C ALA A 2 1.86 -46.73 -4.38
N ALA A 3 3.15 -47.07 -4.23
CA ALA A 3 3.75 -47.89 -3.16
C ALA A 3 4.20 -49.35 -3.46
N THR A 4 5.53 -49.49 -3.53
CA THR A 4 6.43 -50.34 -2.71
C THR A 4 6.44 -51.87 -2.79
N GLY A 5 7.66 -52.42 -2.87
CA GLY A 5 8.08 -53.53 -2.00
C GLY A 5 8.94 -54.63 -2.64
N ALA A 6 10.26 -54.49 -2.59
CA ALA A 6 11.24 -55.54 -2.92
C ALA A 6 11.86 -56.15 -1.65
N SER A 7 12.17 -57.45 -1.68
CA SER A 7 13.09 -58.11 -0.74
C SER A 7 13.53 -59.49 -1.25
N GLY A 8 14.84 -59.67 -1.43
CA GLY A 8 15.59 -60.91 -1.14
C GLY A 8 15.58 -62.04 -2.18
N ALA A 9 16.67 -62.18 -2.95
CA ALA A 9 17.04 -63.45 -3.61
C ALA A 9 18.21 -64.11 -2.84
N PRO A 10 18.18 -65.43 -2.55
CA PRO A 10 19.22 -66.13 -1.82
C PRO A 10 20.34 -66.68 -2.72
N TYR A 11 21.52 -66.79 -2.12
CA TYR A 11 22.75 -67.43 -2.60
C TYR A 11 22.50 -68.79 -3.30
N GLY A 12 22.99 -68.91 -4.55
CA GLY A 12 22.93 -70.13 -5.35
C GLY A 12 23.97 -71.17 -4.94
N ALA A 13 23.55 -72.43 -4.98
CA ALA A 13 24.38 -73.62 -4.81
C ALA A 13 25.47 -73.67 -5.89
N GLY A 14 26.73 -73.81 -5.46
CA GLY A 14 27.86 -74.00 -6.38
C GLY A 14 27.77 -75.35 -7.09
N GLU A 15 27.66 -75.32 -8.41
CA GLU A 15 27.92 -76.48 -9.28
C GLU A 15 29.35 -76.97 -9.04
N VAL A 16 29.52 -78.27 -8.92
CA VAL A 16 30.85 -78.91 -8.88
C VAL A 16 31.59 -78.45 -10.15
N PRO A 17 32.80 -77.88 -10.06
CA PRO A 17 33.50 -77.34 -11.22
C PRO A 17 33.63 -78.42 -12.28
N ASP A 18 33.19 -78.13 -13.52
CA ASP A 18 33.44 -78.99 -14.67
C ASP A 18 34.94 -78.94 -15.03
N VAL A 19 35.74 -79.68 -14.24
CA VAL A 19 37.20 -79.75 -14.36
C VAL A 19 37.59 -80.18 -15.77
N ARG A 20 36.84 -81.12 -16.36
CA ARG A 20 37.07 -81.59 -17.73
C ARG A 20 36.77 -80.50 -18.75
N GLY A 21 35.63 -79.81 -18.65
CA GLY A 21 35.29 -78.72 -19.57
C GLY A 21 36.23 -77.53 -19.48
N ALA A 22 36.69 -77.17 -18.28
CA ALA A 22 37.70 -76.13 -18.08
C ALA A 22 39.04 -76.53 -18.73
N LEU A 23 39.46 -77.78 -18.55
CA LEU A 23 40.68 -78.32 -19.15
C LEU A 23 40.58 -78.40 -20.67
N VAL A 24 39.45 -78.85 -21.23
CA VAL A 24 39.20 -78.90 -22.67
C VAL A 24 39.22 -77.49 -23.27
N ARG A 25 38.56 -76.50 -22.65
CA ARG A 25 38.60 -75.10 -23.13
C ARG A 25 40.03 -74.55 -23.18
N ARG A 26 40.83 -74.82 -22.15
CA ARG A 26 42.24 -74.41 -22.09
C ARG A 26 43.07 -75.06 -23.21
N LEU A 27 42.91 -76.37 -23.43
CA LEU A 27 43.65 -77.09 -24.47
C LEU A 27 43.21 -76.68 -25.88
N VAL A 28 41.91 -76.44 -26.11
CA VAL A 28 41.40 -75.92 -27.39
C VAL A 28 42.01 -74.55 -27.69
N ALA A 29 42.00 -73.62 -26.73
CA ALA A 29 42.56 -72.28 -26.90
C ALA A 29 44.08 -72.31 -27.23
N GLY A 30 44.83 -73.22 -26.61
CA GLY A 30 46.25 -73.42 -26.93
C GLY A 30 46.50 -74.09 -28.29
N SER A 31 45.55 -74.91 -28.77
CA SER A 31 45.74 -75.77 -29.95
C SER A 31 45.55 -75.06 -31.31
N ASP A 32 44.96 -73.87 -31.34
CA ASP A 32 44.50 -73.14 -32.54
C ASP A 32 45.61 -72.79 -33.57
N ARG A 33 46.85 -73.22 -33.32
CA ARG A 33 48.05 -72.90 -34.12
C ARG A 33 49.04 -74.06 -34.32
N SER A 34 48.72 -75.30 -33.94
CA SER A 34 49.70 -76.41 -33.94
C SER A 34 49.70 -77.26 -35.22
N SER A 35 50.67 -77.03 -36.11
CA SER A 35 50.96 -77.91 -37.26
C SER A 35 51.45 -79.32 -36.86
N SER A 36 51.77 -79.57 -35.59
CA SER A 36 52.24 -80.88 -35.12
C SER A 36 51.11 -81.88 -34.93
N LEU A 37 49.90 -81.45 -34.57
CA LEU A 37 48.77 -82.36 -34.36
C LEU A 37 48.32 -83.01 -35.68
N ASP A 38 48.30 -82.25 -36.77
CA ASP A 38 48.01 -82.77 -38.12
C ASP A 38 49.07 -83.80 -38.56
N ARG A 39 50.35 -83.54 -38.30
CA ARG A 39 51.44 -84.50 -38.58
C ARG A 39 51.30 -85.80 -37.77
N LEU A 40 50.87 -85.71 -36.52
CA LEU A 40 50.63 -86.89 -35.68
C LEU A 40 49.42 -87.70 -36.19
N CYS A 41 48.37 -87.03 -36.70
CA CYS A 41 47.24 -87.70 -37.36
C CYS A 41 47.68 -88.40 -38.67
N GLU A 42 48.47 -87.74 -39.50
CA GLU A 42 49.03 -88.32 -40.73
C GLU A 42 49.86 -89.57 -40.42
N LEU A 43 50.72 -89.49 -39.40
CA LEU A 43 51.52 -90.62 -38.95
C LEU A 43 50.65 -91.78 -38.43
N ALA A 44 49.57 -91.49 -37.68
CA ALA A 44 48.63 -92.49 -37.21
C ALA A 44 47.92 -93.21 -38.37
N ALA A 45 47.42 -92.47 -39.35
CA ALA A 45 46.77 -93.04 -40.53
C ALA A 45 47.73 -93.93 -41.34
N ALA A 46 48.96 -93.46 -41.56
CA ALA A 46 49.96 -94.19 -42.33
C ALA A 46 50.45 -95.47 -41.65
N LEU A 47 50.67 -95.44 -40.34
CA LEU A 47 51.18 -96.61 -39.59
C LEU A 47 50.13 -97.72 -39.44
N LEU A 48 48.85 -97.36 -39.38
CA LEU A 48 47.74 -98.29 -39.21
C LEU A 48 47.03 -98.62 -40.55
N GLU A 49 47.60 -98.18 -41.68
CA GLU A 49 47.02 -98.35 -43.02
C GLU A 49 45.55 -97.90 -43.14
N ALA A 50 45.19 -96.85 -42.39
CA ALA A 50 43.83 -96.31 -42.34
C ALA A 50 43.66 -95.09 -43.26
N GLY A 51 42.48 -94.93 -43.85
CA GLY A 51 42.20 -93.83 -44.78
C GLY A 51 42.06 -92.45 -44.13
N SER A 52 41.84 -92.35 -42.81
CA SER A 52 41.69 -91.08 -42.10
C SER A 52 42.05 -91.19 -40.63
N ALA A 53 42.48 -90.08 -40.04
CA ALA A 53 42.77 -89.96 -38.61
C ALA A 53 42.39 -88.57 -38.10
N GLN A 54 42.06 -88.46 -36.82
CA GLN A 54 41.82 -87.16 -36.19
C GLN A 54 42.04 -87.19 -34.67
N VAL A 55 42.37 -86.02 -34.13
CA VAL A 55 42.44 -85.72 -32.70
C VAL A 55 41.22 -84.87 -32.35
N SER A 56 40.37 -85.37 -31.47
CA SER A 56 39.14 -84.71 -31.05
C SER A 56 39.15 -84.47 -29.55
N LEU A 57 38.91 -83.23 -29.12
CA LEU A 57 38.68 -82.87 -27.73
C LEU A 57 37.17 -82.79 -27.47
N ILE A 58 36.70 -83.39 -26.38
CA ILE A 58 35.29 -83.58 -26.08
C ILE A 58 34.93 -82.80 -24.82
N GLY A 59 34.33 -81.62 -25.00
CA GLY A 59 33.74 -80.80 -23.95
C GLY A 59 32.21 -80.84 -24.03
N GLU A 60 31.58 -79.66 -24.07
CA GLU A 60 30.15 -79.53 -24.41
C GLU A 60 29.86 -79.92 -25.87
N THR A 61 30.83 -79.65 -26.74
CA THR A 61 30.86 -80.09 -28.14
C THR A 61 32.16 -80.85 -28.39
N GLN A 62 32.18 -81.66 -29.44
CA GLN A 62 33.42 -82.16 -29.98
C GLN A 62 34.09 -81.07 -30.81
N VAL A 63 35.36 -80.78 -30.53
CA VAL A 63 36.21 -79.95 -31.37
C VAL A 63 37.36 -80.80 -31.90
N VAL A 64 37.50 -80.87 -33.22
CA VAL A 64 38.65 -81.53 -33.85
C VAL A 64 39.81 -80.54 -33.88
N VAL A 65 40.92 -80.86 -33.23
CA VAL A 65 42.11 -79.99 -33.10
C VAL A 65 43.28 -80.43 -33.97
N GLY A 66 43.13 -81.56 -34.66
CA GLY A 66 44.05 -82.01 -35.71
C GLY A 66 43.42 -83.13 -36.54
N GLY A 67 43.77 -83.24 -37.82
CA GLY A 67 43.13 -84.18 -38.72
C GLY A 67 43.93 -84.51 -39.99
N HIS A 68 43.76 -85.75 -40.47
CA HIS A 68 44.32 -86.26 -41.72
C HIS A 68 43.26 -87.04 -42.52
N GLY A 69 43.34 -86.99 -43.85
CA GLY A 69 42.31 -87.54 -44.74
C GLY A 69 40.99 -86.77 -44.60
N ALA A 70 39.87 -87.49 -44.46
CA ALA A 70 38.55 -86.88 -44.20
C ALA A 70 38.51 -86.08 -42.88
N GLY A 71 39.36 -86.44 -41.90
CA GLY A 71 39.45 -85.75 -40.62
C GLY A 71 39.97 -84.31 -40.72
N SER A 72 40.73 -83.98 -41.76
CA SER A 72 41.27 -82.62 -41.95
C SER A 72 40.16 -81.60 -42.28
N ALA A 73 39.11 -82.03 -42.98
CA ALA A 73 38.01 -81.16 -43.40
C ALA A 73 37.14 -80.63 -42.24
N VAL A 74 37.29 -81.20 -41.04
CA VAL A 74 36.46 -80.88 -39.86
C VAL A 74 37.27 -80.29 -38.71
N VAL A 75 38.58 -80.03 -38.89
CA VAL A 75 39.42 -79.34 -37.89
C VAL A 75 38.86 -77.95 -37.60
N GLY A 76 38.75 -77.61 -36.32
CA GLY A 76 38.18 -76.35 -35.83
C GLY A 76 36.65 -76.28 -35.84
N VAL A 77 35.94 -77.26 -36.42
CA VAL A 77 34.48 -77.26 -36.49
C VAL A 77 33.88 -77.94 -35.25
N PRO A 78 33.13 -77.22 -34.39
CA PRO A 78 32.44 -77.84 -33.27
C PRO A 78 31.29 -78.71 -33.77
N THR A 79 31.22 -79.94 -33.27
CA THR A 79 30.20 -80.93 -33.64
C THR A 79 29.49 -81.44 -32.38
N PRO A 80 28.18 -81.76 -32.45
CA PRO A 80 27.47 -82.32 -31.29
C PRO A 80 28.09 -83.64 -30.83
N VAL A 81 28.32 -83.78 -29.52
CA VAL A 81 29.02 -84.94 -28.94
C VAL A 81 28.26 -86.25 -29.17
N GLU A 82 26.93 -86.20 -29.20
CA GLU A 82 26.03 -87.33 -29.44
C GLU A 82 26.17 -87.94 -30.84
N HIS A 83 26.77 -87.21 -31.79
CA HIS A 83 26.96 -87.66 -33.16
C HIS A 83 28.33 -88.31 -33.42
N SER A 84 29.20 -88.37 -32.41
CA SER A 84 30.60 -88.77 -32.59
C SER A 84 30.97 -90.12 -32.00
N LEU A 85 31.74 -90.91 -32.76
CA LEU A 85 32.39 -92.13 -32.29
C LEU A 85 33.48 -91.83 -31.25
N CYS A 86 34.13 -90.65 -31.30
CA CYS A 86 35.13 -90.24 -30.30
C CYS A 86 34.51 -90.05 -28.92
N THR A 87 33.25 -89.62 -28.84
CA THR A 87 32.52 -89.53 -27.57
C THR A 87 32.32 -90.91 -26.93
N VAL A 88 32.10 -91.95 -27.75
CA VAL A 88 32.01 -93.33 -27.27
C VAL A 88 33.36 -93.79 -26.72
N THR A 89 34.46 -93.50 -27.42
CA THR A 89 35.83 -93.77 -26.94
C THR A 89 36.12 -93.07 -25.62
N VAL A 90 35.77 -91.78 -25.49
CA VAL A 90 35.93 -91.02 -24.25
C VAL A 90 35.07 -91.60 -23.12
N GLY A 91 33.82 -91.97 -23.41
CA GLY A 91 32.91 -92.55 -22.41
C GLY A 91 33.33 -93.93 -21.91
N LEU A 92 34.08 -94.68 -22.72
CA LEU A 92 34.65 -95.98 -22.32
C LEU A 92 35.93 -95.83 -21.48
N SER A 93 36.61 -94.68 -21.55
CA SER A 93 37.95 -94.47 -20.97
C SER A 93 38.96 -95.58 -21.33
N ALA A 94 38.76 -96.24 -22.46
CA ALA A 94 39.54 -97.35 -22.97
C ALA A 94 39.47 -97.40 -24.50
N PRO A 95 40.41 -98.08 -25.19
CA PRO A 95 40.38 -98.18 -26.65
C PRO A 95 39.07 -98.77 -27.19
N LEU A 96 38.46 -98.08 -28.14
CA LEU A 96 37.28 -98.52 -28.87
C LEU A 96 37.71 -99.13 -30.20
N VAL A 97 37.70 -100.45 -30.28
CA VAL A 97 38.02 -101.22 -31.50
C VAL A 97 36.72 -101.64 -32.20
N VAL A 98 36.55 -101.21 -33.45
CA VAL A 98 35.38 -101.51 -34.28
C VAL A 98 35.83 -101.90 -35.69
N PRO A 99 35.98 -103.21 -35.96
CA PRO A 99 36.38 -103.68 -37.28
C PRO A 99 35.33 -103.49 -38.38
N ASP A 100 34.05 -103.57 -38.02
CA ASP A 100 32.91 -103.35 -38.91
C ASP A 100 31.84 -102.54 -38.17
N ALA A 101 31.77 -101.25 -38.49
CA ALA A 101 30.92 -100.28 -37.81
C ALA A 101 29.43 -100.50 -38.05
N ALA A 102 29.02 -101.02 -39.21
CA ALA A 102 27.62 -101.29 -39.51
C ALA A 102 27.05 -102.44 -38.67
N SER A 103 27.92 -103.35 -38.20
CA SER A 103 27.54 -104.50 -37.37
C SER A 103 27.72 -104.28 -35.86
N ASP A 104 28.43 -103.23 -35.44
CA ASP A 104 28.75 -102.99 -34.04
C ASP A 104 27.66 -102.16 -33.34
N GLY A 105 26.94 -102.79 -32.42
CA GLY A 105 25.81 -102.18 -31.71
C GLY A 105 26.14 -100.93 -30.90
N ARG A 106 27.43 -100.63 -30.62
CA ARG A 106 27.84 -99.41 -29.92
C ARG A 106 27.86 -98.17 -30.82
N VAL A 107 28.05 -98.35 -32.13
CA VAL A 107 28.26 -97.24 -33.08
C VAL A 107 27.38 -97.31 -34.33
N ALA A 108 26.74 -98.44 -34.64
CA ALA A 108 25.96 -98.65 -35.87
C ALA A 108 24.84 -97.63 -36.10
N GLY A 109 24.29 -97.06 -35.02
CA GLY A 109 23.24 -96.03 -35.09
C GLY A 109 23.76 -94.59 -35.26
N LEU A 110 25.07 -94.35 -35.20
CA LEU A 110 25.63 -93.01 -35.26
C LEU A 110 25.59 -92.44 -36.69
N PRO A 111 25.37 -91.12 -36.87
CA PRO A 111 25.27 -90.51 -38.20
C PRO A 111 26.46 -90.81 -39.14
N PRO A 112 27.74 -90.78 -38.70
CA PRO A 112 28.86 -91.10 -39.60
C PRO A 112 28.85 -92.54 -40.11
N VAL A 113 28.31 -93.48 -39.34
CA VAL A 113 28.21 -94.89 -39.73
C VAL A 113 27.02 -95.11 -40.66
N THR A 114 25.84 -94.57 -40.31
CA THR A 114 24.62 -94.69 -41.13
C THR A 114 24.74 -93.97 -42.48
N ALA A 115 25.52 -92.88 -42.55
CA ALA A 115 25.84 -92.18 -43.79
C ALA A 115 26.92 -92.89 -44.65
N GLY A 116 27.53 -93.97 -44.14
CA GLY A 116 28.61 -94.70 -44.82
C GLY A 116 29.96 -93.99 -44.82
N ALA A 117 30.14 -92.94 -44.02
CA ALA A 117 31.41 -92.23 -43.88
C ALA A 117 32.42 -93.03 -43.03
N VAL A 118 31.94 -93.92 -42.16
CA VAL A 118 32.76 -94.79 -41.29
C VAL A 118 32.27 -96.23 -41.38
N GLY A 119 33.08 -97.09 -41.99
CA GLY A 119 32.92 -98.55 -42.05
C GLY A 119 33.78 -99.31 -41.04
N ALA A 120 34.88 -98.72 -40.54
CA ALA A 120 35.68 -99.25 -39.44
C ALA A 120 36.28 -98.10 -38.61
N TYR A 121 36.49 -98.31 -37.32
CA TYR A 121 36.97 -97.29 -36.39
C TYR A 121 37.86 -97.90 -35.31
N LEU A 122 38.99 -97.24 -35.04
CA LEU A 122 39.82 -97.48 -33.86
C LEU A 122 40.10 -96.14 -33.17
N GLY A 123 39.61 -95.99 -31.95
CA GLY A 123 39.82 -94.79 -31.13
C GLY A 123 40.51 -95.13 -29.82
N VAL A 124 41.44 -94.28 -29.37
CA VAL A 124 42.08 -94.36 -28.06
C VAL A 124 41.87 -93.04 -27.28
N PRO A 125 41.64 -93.11 -25.96
CA PRO A 125 41.43 -91.92 -25.15
C PRO A 125 42.70 -91.08 -24.99
N LEU A 126 42.54 -89.75 -24.96
CA LEU A 126 43.57 -88.78 -24.60
C LEU A 126 43.44 -88.44 -23.12
N VAL A 127 44.44 -88.80 -22.32
CA VAL A 127 44.44 -88.64 -20.87
C VAL A 127 45.43 -87.56 -20.45
N VAL A 128 44.94 -86.50 -19.83
CA VAL A 128 45.69 -85.32 -19.37
C VAL A 128 45.78 -85.35 -17.84
N GLY A 129 46.89 -84.88 -17.26
CA GLY A 129 47.05 -84.81 -15.80
C GLY A 129 47.05 -86.16 -15.05
N GLY A 130 47.14 -87.28 -15.77
CA GLY A 130 47.26 -88.64 -15.21
C GLY A 130 45.95 -89.42 -15.08
N ASP A 131 44.78 -88.78 -15.09
CA ASP A 131 43.48 -89.47 -14.96
C ASP A 131 42.31 -88.84 -15.75
N GLN A 132 42.48 -87.64 -16.34
CA GLN A 132 41.39 -86.94 -17.03
C GLN A 132 41.34 -87.28 -18.51
N VAL A 133 40.30 -88.00 -18.94
CA VAL A 133 40.04 -88.24 -20.36
C VAL A 133 39.38 -87.01 -20.98
N VAL A 134 40.12 -86.30 -21.85
CA VAL A 134 39.68 -85.02 -22.45
C VAL A 134 39.25 -85.17 -23.91
N GLY A 135 39.52 -86.30 -24.54
CA GLY A 135 39.34 -86.47 -25.97
C GLY A 135 39.76 -87.84 -26.46
N ALA A 136 39.83 -88.01 -27.77
CA ALA A 136 40.31 -89.23 -28.41
C ALA A 136 41.19 -88.92 -29.62
N LEU A 137 42.22 -89.75 -29.81
CA LEU A 137 42.89 -89.92 -31.10
C LEU A 137 42.27 -91.14 -31.77
N CYS A 138 41.80 -91.00 -33.00
CA CYS A 138 41.20 -92.11 -33.72
C CYS A 138 41.64 -92.20 -35.17
N VAL A 139 41.62 -93.42 -35.69
CA VAL A 139 41.74 -93.74 -37.11
C VAL A 139 40.47 -94.45 -37.59
N TYR A 140 40.10 -94.25 -38.85
CA TYR A 140 38.89 -94.85 -39.40
C TYR A 140 38.96 -94.99 -40.92
N ASP A 141 38.15 -95.92 -41.44
CA ASP A 141 38.00 -96.22 -42.86
C ASP A 141 36.52 -96.25 -43.26
N THR A 142 36.23 -96.07 -44.54
CA THR A 142 34.87 -96.22 -45.11
C THR A 142 34.47 -97.68 -45.34
N ARG A 143 35.43 -98.60 -45.30
CA ARG A 143 35.22 -100.06 -45.45
C ARG A 143 35.60 -100.77 -44.15
N PRO A 144 35.07 -101.99 -43.88
CA PRO A 144 35.52 -102.80 -42.75
C PRO A 144 37.03 -103.02 -42.77
N HIS A 145 37.68 -102.87 -41.62
CA HIS A 145 39.14 -102.93 -41.43
C HIS A 145 39.43 -103.72 -40.15
N PRO A 146 40.09 -104.90 -40.22
CA PRO A 146 40.44 -105.66 -39.02
C PRO A 146 41.61 -105.04 -38.26
N TRP A 147 41.38 -104.57 -37.04
CA TRP A 147 42.42 -104.00 -36.17
C TRP A 147 43.09 -105.08 -35.31
N SER A 148 44.42 -105.09 -35.27
CA SER A 148 45.22 -105.96 -34.41
C SER A 148 45.52 -105.32 -33.05
N GLU A 149 45.94 -106.11 -32.06
CA GLU A 149 46.42 -105.59 -30.78
C GLU A 149 47.65 -104.65 -30.94
N HIS A 150 48.45 -104.86 -32.01
CA HIS A 150 49.58 -103.98 -32.31
C HIS A 150 49.13 -102.59 -32.75
N ASP A 151 48.03 -102.51 -33.51
CA ASP A 151 47.47 -101.23 -33.99
C ASP A 151 46.94 -100.41 -32.82
N VAL A 152 46.24 -101.07 -31.88
CA VAL A 152 45.78 -100.44 -30.63
C VAL A 152 46.98 -99.87 -29.86
N SER A 153 48.02 -100.68 -29.63
CA SER A 153 49.20 -100.22 -28.87
C SER A 153 49.96 -99.08 -29.57
N THR A 154 49.98 -99.08 -30.91
CA THR A 154 50.61 -98.03 -31.71
C THR A 154 49.84 -96.72 -31.58
N LEU A 155 48.52 -96.77 -31.68
CA LEU A 155 47.69 -95.58 -31.53
C LEU A 155 47.73 -95.02 -30.10
N GLU A 156 47.76 -95.86 -29.06
CA GLU A 156 47.95 -95.44 -27.67
C GLU A 156 49.30 -94.72 -27.45
N ARG A 157 50.37 -95.14 -28.13
CA ARG A 157 51.67 -94.46 -28.07
C ARG A 157 51.60 -93.08 -28.71
N LEU A 158 50.91 -92.95 -29.84
CA LEU A 158 50.72 -91.66 -30.52
C LEU A 158 49.82 -90.72 -29.72
N ALA A 159 48.78 -91.25 -29.06
CA ALA A 159 47.90 -90.49 -28.17
C ALA A 159 48.66 -89.79 -27.03
N ARG A 160 49.68 -90.44 -26.44
CA ARG A 160 50.55 -89.80 -25.44
C ARG A 160 51.36 -88.63 -26.01
N ALA A 161 51.86 -88.76 -27.24
CA ALA A 161 52.57 -87.68 -27.91
C ALA A 161 51.64 -86.48 -28.20
N VAL A 162 50.40 -86.76 -28.61
CA VAL A 162 49.36 -85.73 -28.81
C VAL A 162 49.07 -84.95 -27.53
N VAL A 163 48.93 -85.65 -26.39
CA VAL A 163 48.67 -85.00 -25.09
C VAL A 163 49.80 -84.03 -24.71
N GLY A 164 51.06 -84.45 -24.85
CA GLY A 164 52.20 -83.59 -24.50
C GLY A 164 52.28 -82.32 -25.33
N ASP A 165 51.93 -82.40 -26.62
CA ASP A 165 51.93 -81.24 -27.51
C ASP A 165 50.80 -80.24 -27.16
N LEU A 166 49.62 -80.77 -26.78
CA LEU A 166 48.48 -79.97 -26.32
C LEU A 166 48.76 -79.24 -24.99
N GLU A 167 49.38 -79.89 -24.01
CA GLU A 167 49.73 -79.27 -22.72
C GLU A 167 50.78 -78.15 -22.87
N LEU A 168 51.79 -78.37 -23.70
CA LEU A 168 52.84 -77.38 -23.96
C LEU A 168 52.27 -76.12 -24.62
N ALA A 169 51.38 -76.29 -25.60
CA ALA A 169 50.75 -75.17 -26.30
C ALA A 169 49.89 -74.32 -25.35
N ALA A 170 49.16 -74.95 -24.44
CA ALA A 170 48.34 -74.24 -23.44
C ALA A 170 49.18 -73.41 -22.45
N MET A 171 50.30 -73.94 -21.95
CA MET A 171 51.17 -73.22 -21.01
C MET A 171 51.79 -71.95 -21.60
N SER A 172 52.17 -71.97 -22.88
CA SER A 172 52.76 -70.81 -23.55
C SER A 172 51.77 -69.65 -23.65
N SER A 173 50.50 -69.94 -23.95
CA SER A 173 49.46 -68.92 -24.06
C SER A 173 49.13 -68.26 -22.71
N ASP A 174 49.08 -69.05 -21.63
CA ASP A 174 48.77 -68.55 -20.28
C ASP A 174 49.84 -67.53 -19.80
N TYR A 175 51.12 -67.80 -20.10
CA TYR A 175 52.24 -66.93 -19.71
C TYR A 175 52.19 -65.56 -20.41
N GLU A 176 51.89 -65.53 -21.72
CA GLU A 176 51.80 -64.28 -22.49
C GLU A 176 50.68 -63.37 -21.97
N VAL A 177 49.52 -63.94 -21.64
CA VAL A 177 48.37 -63.19 -21.11
C VAL A 177 48.73 -62.55 -19.76
N GLN A 178 49.39 -63.31 -18.88
CA GLN A 178 49.76 -62.81 -17.56
C GLN A 178 50.82 -61.71 -17.62
N GLN A 179 51.77 -61.80 -18.57
CA GLN A 179 52.78 -60.76 -18.79
C GLN A 179 52.17 -59.44 -19.26
N VAL A 180 51.19 -59.48 -20.17
CA VAL A 180 50.50 -58.27 -20.66
C VAL A 180 49.64 -57.64 -19.56
N ALA A 181 48.91 -58.45 -18.80
CA ALA A 181 48.08 -57.96 -17.70
C ALA A 181 48.91 -57.24 -16.61
N TRP A 182 50.09 -57.78 -16.29
CA TRP A 182 50.99 -57.16 -15.31
C TRP A 182 51.51 -55.79 -15.79
N ARG A 183 51.90 -55.69 -17.06
CA ARG A 183 52.37 -54.43 -17.67
C ARG A 183 51.29 -53.34 -17.70
N LEU A 184 50.05 -53.70 -18.03
CA LEU A 184 48.92 -52.76 -18.00
C LEU A 184 48.62 -52.24 -16.59
N ALA A 185 48.79 -53.09 -15.56
CA ALA A 185 48.58 -52.68 -14.18
C ALA A 185 49.65 -51.70 -13.67
N THR A 186 50.93 -51.91 -14.03
CA THR A 186 52.02 -51.00 -13.66
C THR A 186 51.92 -49.66 -14.37
N ASP A 187 51.57 -49.65 -15.66
CA ASP A 187 51.38 -48.42 -16.45
C ASP A 187 50.20 -47.59 -15.90
N ALA A 188 49.06 -48.24 -15.60
CA ALA A 188 47.88 -47.58 -15.06
C ALA A 188 48.09 -47.00 -13.64
N ALA A 189 48.91 -47.65 -12.82
CA ALA A 189 49.26 -47.17 -11.48
C ALA A 189 50.32 -46.05 -11.51
N GLY A 190 50.93 -45.77 -12.66
CA GLY A 190 51.96 -44.76 -12.81
C GLY A 190 53.23 -45.07 -12.00
N VAL A 191 53.50 -46.35 -11.74
CA VAL A 191 54.62 -46.83 -10.91
C VAL A 191 55.82 -47.09 -11.81
N GLY A 192 56.98 -46.50 -11.48
CA GLY A 192 58.25 -46.80 -12.13
C GLY A 192 59.08 -47.79 -11.31
N ALA A 193 59.83 -48.66 -11.98
CA ALA A 193 60.70 -49.66 -11.35
C ALA A 193 62.18 -49.26 -11.43
N TRP A 194 62.96 -49.75 -10.46
CA TRP A 194 64.40 -49.58 -10.43
C TRP A 194 65.11 -50.85 -9.97
N GLU A 195 66.33 -51.01 -10.47
CA GLU A 195 67.24 -52.09 -10.14
C GLU A 195 68.61 -51.51 -9.80
N TRP A 196 69.15 -51.87 -8.65
CA TRP A 196 70.51 -51.53 -8.27
C TRP A 196 71.35 -52.79 -8.17
N ASP A 197 72.33 -52.94 -9.05
CA ASP A 197 73.32 -54.01 -8.97
C ASP A 197 74.46 -53.58 -8.04
N LEU A 198 74.58 -54.25 -6.89
CA LEU A 198 75.55 -53.89 -5.85
C LEU A 198 76.98 -54.35 -6.20
N VAL A 199 77.14 -55.24 -7.18
CA VAL A 199 78.44 -55.76 -7.62
C VAL A 199 79.06 -54.82 -8.65
N SER A 200 78.28 -54.35 -9.62
CA SER A 200 78.75 -53.37 -10.62
C SER A 200 78.63 -51.92 -10.14
N GLY A 201 77.77 -51.65 -9.16
CA GLY A 201 77.40 -50.31 -8.70
C GLY A 201 76.36 -49.61 -9.57
N GLU A 202 75.84 -50.28 -10.60
CA GLU A 202 74.93 -49.70 -11.60
C GLU A 202 73.50 -49.63 -11.08
N LEU A 203 72.92 -48.43 -11.06
CA LEU A 203 71.52 -48.15 -10.73
C LEU A 203 70.74 -47.87 -12.01
N ARG A 204 69.79 -48.74 -12.35
CA ARG A 204 68.95 -48.65 -13.54
C ARG A 204 67.53 -48.28 -13.17
N PHE A 205 67.00 -47.29 -13.86
CA PHE A 205 65.59 -46.91 -13.83
C PHE A 205 64.93 -47.40 -15.11
N ASP A 206 63.67 -47.85 -15.01
CA ASP A 206 62.87 -48.07 -16.20
C ASP A 206 62.41 -46.73 -16.83
N ASP A 207 61.87 -46.81 -18.04
CA ASP A 207 61.42 -45.61 -18.79
C ASP A 207 60.46 -44.76 -17.96
N ARG A 208 59.58 -45.41 -17.17
CA ARG A 208 58.57 -44.72 -16.39
C ARG A 208 59.17 -43.98 -15.20
N LEU A 209 60.13 -44.57 -14.50
CA LEU A 209 60.78 -43.91 -13.37
C LEU A 209 61.66 -42.76 -13.82
N LEU A 210 62.31 -42.88 -14.98
CA LEU A 210 63.00 -41.77 -15.65
C LEU A 210 62.04 -40.59 -15.92
N GLU A 211 60.84 -40.85 -16.45
CA GLU A 211 59.81 -39.81 -16.62
C GLU A 211 59.37 -39.15 -15.30
N ILE A 212 59.20 -39.95 -14.23
CA ILE A 212 58.83 -39.43 -12.90
C ILE A 212 59.91 -38.51 -12.34
N PHE A 213 61.18 -38.82 -12.59
CA PHE A 213 62.34 -38.05 -12.13
C PHE A 213 62.77 -36.96 -13.14
N GLY A 214 62.10 -36.87 -14.29
CA GLY A 214 62.37 -35.86 -15.32
C GLY A 214 63.69 -36.07 -16.09
N PHE A 215 64.18 -37.31 -16.16
CA PHE A 215 65.38 -37.70 -16.89
C PHE A 215 65.07 -38.57 -18.10
N ASP A 216 66.06 -38.73 -18.95
CA ASP A 216 66.17 -39.79 -19.95
C ASP A 216 67.35 -40.71 -19.62
N HIS A 217 67.52 -41.80 -20.39
CA HIS A 217 68.59 -42.77 -20.17
C HIS A 217 70.00 -42.16 -20.22
N ASP A 218 70.19 -41.07 -20.95
CA ASP A 218 71.51 -40.44 -21.12
C ASP A 218 71.83 -39.42 -20.01
N SER A 219 70.82 -38.92 -19.29
CA SER A 219 70.96 -37.81 -18.33
C SER A 219 70.93 -38.20 -16.85
N PHE A 220 70.37 -39.37 -16.49
CA PHE A 220 70.28 -39.81 -15.08
C PHE A 220 71.62 -40.24 -14.46
N GLY A 221 72.63 -40.59 -15.26
CA GLY A 221 73.97 -40.95 -14.77
C GLY A 221 74.10 -42.37 -14.19
N GLY A 222 73.00 -43.01 -13.79
CA GLY A 222 72.94 -44.46 -13.51
C GLY A 222 73.71 -44.93 -12.28
N THR A 223 73.97 -44.03 -11.31
CA THR A 223 74.63 -44.36 -10.04
C THR A 223 73.82 -43.90 -8.84
N LEU A 224 74.14 -44.42 -7.65
CA LEU A 224 73.49 -44.00 -6.41
C LEU A 224 73.76 -42.53 -6.08
N GLU A 225 74.94 -42.01 -6.42
CA GLU A 225 75.28 -40.60 -6.24
C GLU A 225 74.34 -39.71 -7.07
N ALA A 226 74.10 -40.06 -8.33
CA ALA A 226 73.21 -39.30 -9.20
C ALA A 226 71.75 -39.32 -8.71
N PHE A 227 71.30 -40.43 -8.11
CA PHE A 227 70.01 -40.47 -7.40
C PHE A 227 70.01 -39.60 -6.14
N THR A 228 71.09 -39.60 -5.37
CA THR A 228 71.17 -38.83 -4.11
C THR A 228 71.18 -37.33 -4.38
N ASP A 229 71.80 -36.89 -5.47
CA ASP A 229 71.87 -35.48 -5.89
C ASP A 229 70.49 -34.86 -6.20
N VAL A 230 69.51 -35.67 -6.57
CA VAL A 230 68.14 -35.20 -6.85
C VAL A 230 67.18 -35.29 -5.66
N VAL A 231 67.54 -36.03 -4.60
CA VAL A 231 66.75 -36.08 -3.37
C VAL A 231 66.97 -34.79 -2.57
N ASP A 232 65.90 -34.26 -1.97
CA ASP A 232 66.00 -33.08 -1.11
C ASP A 232 67.02 -33.29 0.03
N GLY A 233 67.88 -32.31 0.26
CA GLY A 233 69.00 -32.42 1.19
C GLY A 233 68.59 -32.76 2.64
N GLU A 234 67.37 -32.42 3.06
CA GLU A 234 66.85 -32.81 4.37
C GLU A 234 66.43 -34.30 4.42
N ASP A 235 66.05 -34.88 3.28
CA ASP A 235 65.56 -36.25 3.17
C ASP A 235 66.67 -37.27 2.91
N VAL A 236 67.80 -36.85 2.32
CA VAL A 236 68.95 -37.72 1.98
C VAL A 236 69.39 -38.63 3.15
N PRO A 237 69.66 -38.14 4.38
CA PRO A 237 70.15 -39.00 5.46
C PRO A 237 69.17 -40.13 5.81
N ARG A 238 67.86 -39.86 5.70
CA ARG A 238 66.80 -40.82 6.01
C ARG A 238 66.65 -41.88 4.92
N VAL A 239 66.75 -41.46 3.65
CA VAL A 239 66.66 -42.36 2.49
C VAL A 239 67.86 -43.31 2.43
N THR A 240 69.08 -42.79 2.59
CA THR A 240 70.30 -43.61 2.62
C THR A 240 70.29 -44.61 3.77
N ALA A 241 69.90 -44.19 4.98
CA ALA A 241 69.82 -45.08 6.12
C ALA A 241 68.79 -46.22 5.93
N ALA A 242 67.71 -45.98 5.17
CA ALA A 242 66.74 -47.01 4.82
C ALA A 242 67.29 -48.01 3.79
N LEU A 243 68.04 -47.54 2.79
CA LEU A 243 68.73 -48.39 1.80
C LEU A 243 69.81 -49.25 2.45
N ASP A 244 70.69 -48.65 3.26
CA ASP A 244 71.76 -49.36 3.97
C ASP A 244 71.21 -50.47 4.86
N ARG A 245 70.10 -50.19 5.55
CA ARG A 245 69.42 -51.19 6.39
C ARG A 245 68.92 -52.36 5.54
N ALA A 246 68.25 -52.09 4.42
CA ALA A 246 67.70 -53.12 3.55
C ALA A 246 68.82 -54.01 2.96
N ILE A 247 69.96 -53.43 2.61
CA ILE A 247 71.14 -54.17 2.12
C ILE A 247 71.73 -55.04 3.24
N ALA A 248 71.99 -54.46 4.42
CA ALA A 248 72.61 -55.17 5.53
C ALA A 248 71.78 -56.35 6.05
N CYS A 249 70.44 -56.29 5.93
CA CYS A 249 69.56 -57.38 6.35
C CYS A 249 69.02 -58.25 5.21
N CYS A 250 69.41 -58.00 3.96
CA CYS A 250 68.82 -58.61 2.77
C CYS A 250 67.26 -58.53 2.80
N GLY A 251 66.74 -57.36 3.16
CA GLY A 251 65.34 -57.13 3.52
C GLY A 251 64.64 -56.07 2.68
N GLU A 252 63.50 -55.58 3.19
CA GLU A 252 62.66 -54.61 2.50
C GLU A 252 63.13 -53.17 2.71
N TYR A 253 62.97 -52.36 1.66
CA TYR A 253 63.18 -50.92 1.63
C TYR A 253 61.83 -50.22 1.53
N ALA A 254 61.64 -49.15 2.29
CA ALA A 254 60.50 -48.24 2.14
C ALA A 254 60.90 -46.83 2.57
N ALA A 255 60.61 -45.84 1.73
CA ALA A 255 60.83 -44.43 2.04
C ALA A 255 59.89 -43.52 1.27
N GLU A 256 59.51 -42.41 1.89
CA GLU A 256 58.86 -41.28 1.24
C GLU A 256 59.77 -40.07 1.31
N TYR A 257 60.05 -39.40 0.19
CA TYR A 257 61.02 -38.32 0.14
C TYR A 257 60.72 -37.34 -0.98
N ARG A 258 61.25 -36.12 -0.85
CA ARG A 258 61.13 -35.09 -1.89
C ARG A 258 62.27 -35.23 -2.90
N ILE A 259 61.97 -35.01 -4.17
CA ILE A 259 62.98 -34.86 -5.23
C ILE A 259 62.86 -33.49 -5.89
N HIS A 260 63.99 -32.95 -6.34
CA HIS A 260 64.09 -31.75 -7.16
C HIS A 260 64.25 -32.15 -8.62
N LEU A 261 63.29 -31.76 -9.44
CA LEU A 261 63.34 -32.00 -10.88
C LEU A 261 64.28 -31.01 -11.58
N PRO A 262 64.80 -31.34 -12.78
CA PRO A 262 65.64 -30.43 -13.55
C PRO A 262 65.00 -29.07 -13.88
N ASP A 263 63.66 -28.99 -13.88
CA ASP A 263 62.91 -27.75 -14.09
C ASP A 263 62.74 -26.88 -12.83
N GLY A 264 63.25 -27.35 -11.69
CA GLY A 264 63.18 -26.67 -10.39
C GLY A 264 61.91 -26.96 -9.58
N SER A 265 61.01 -27.82 -10.07
CA SER A 265 59.83 -28.25 -9.31
C SER A 265 60.16 -29.39 -8.32
N VAL A 266 59.38 -29.48 -7.25
CA VAL A 266 59.55 -30.51 -6.21
C VAL A 266 58.44 -31.55 -6.32
N ARG A 267 58.79 -32.84 -6.30
CA ARG A 267 57.82 -33.96 -6.23
C ARG A 267 58.00 -34.78 -4.97
N TRP A 268 56.90 -35.29 -4.44
CA TRP A 268 56.89 -36.28 -3.35
C TRP A 268 56.88 -37.70 -3.92
N ILE A 269 57.90 -38.48 -3.60
CA ILE A 269 58.07 -39.85 -4.08
C ILE A 269 57.88 -40.83 -2.92
N ALA A 270 57.04 -41.84 -3.14
CA ALA A 270 56.96 -43.01 -2.28
C ALA A 270 57.63 -44.19 -2.99
N ALA A 271 58.65 -44.77 -2.37
CA ALA A 271 59.42 -45.89 -2.91
C ALA A 271 59.41 -47.10 -1.98
N ARG A 272 59.31 -48.29 -2.56
CA ARG A 272 59.42 -49.58 -1.88
C ARG A 272 60.30 -50.54 -2.67
N GLY A 273 61.04 -51.40 -2.00
CA GLY A 273 61.91 -52.36 -2.66
C GLY A 273 62.36 -53.49 -1.75
N ARG A 274 63.23 -54.35 -2.27
CA ARG A 274 63.81 -55.47 -1.54
C ARG A 274 65.20 -55.81 -2.05
N ALA A 275 66.12 -56.07 -1.13
CA ALA A 275 67.44 -56.60 -1.44
C ALA A 275 67.38 -58.12 -1.68
N LEU A 276 68.14 -58.58 -2.67
CA LEU A 276 68.27 -59.99 -3.07
C LEU A 276 69.72 -60.42 -2.86
N GLY A 277 69.89 -61.56 -2.18
CA GLY A 277 71.20 -62.10 -1.85
C GLY A 277 71.68 -63.20 -2.80
N ASP A 278 72.98 -63.48 -2.75
CA ASP A 278 73.57 -64.66 -3.38
C ASP A 278 73.36 -65.95 -2.56
N GLU A 279 73.99 -67.05 -2.97
CA GLU A 279 73.91 -68.35 -2.29
C GLU A 279 74.45 -68.32 -0.83
N GLN A 280 75.22 -67.30 -0.46
CA GLN A 280 75.71 -67.09 0.92
C GLN A 280 74.83 -66.13 1.74
N GLY A 281 73.80 -65.53 1.12
CA GLY A 281 72.88 -64.60 1.75
C GLY A 281 73.37 -63.14 1.77
N GLU A 282 74.47 -62.84 1.09
CA GLU A 282 74.99 -61.47 0.96
C GLU A 282 74.25 -60.73 -0.15
N ALA A 283 73.77 -59.51 0.12
CA ALA A 283 72.99 -58.73 -0.84
C ALA A 283 73.82 -58.37 -2.08
N VAL A 284 73.39 -58.84 -3.25
CA VAL A 284 74.04 -58.56 -4.55
C VAL A 284 73.23 -57.60 -5.42
N ARG A 285 71.95 -57.38 -5.08
CA ARG A 285 71.03 -56.57 -5.88
C ARG A 285 69.91 -55.99 -5.04
N VAL A 286 69.37 -54.84 -5.42
CA VAL A 286 68.13 -54.29 -4.86
C VAL A 286 67.14 -54.02 -5.98
N LEU A 287 65.92 -54.51 -5.85
CA LEU A 287 64.83 -54.22 -6.79
C LEU A 287 63.76 -53.42 -6.08
N GLY A 288 63.23 -52.38 -6.73
CA GLY A 288 62.17 -51.58 -6.16
C GLY A 288 61.28 -50.91 -7.18
N ALA A 289 60.27 -50.24 -6.64
CA ALA A 289 59.27 -49.48 -7.35
C ALA A 289 59.05 -48.15 -6.63
N ALA A 290 58.74 -47.10 -7.39
CA ALA A 290 58.46 -45.77 -6.86
C ALA A 290 57.33 -45.09 -7.65
N TYR A 291 56.58 -44.24 -6.98
CA TYR A 291 55.46 -43.49 -7.57
C TYR A 291 55.30 -42.10 -6.93
N ASP A 292 54.66 -41.19 -7.67
CA ASP A 292 54.43 -39.81 -7.27
C ASP A 292 53.20 -39.68 -6.35
N THR A 293 53.35 -39.01 -5.22
CA THR A 293 52.31 -38.75 -4.20
C THR A 293 52.01 -37.26 -4.01
N THR A 294 52.56 -36.39 -4.85
CA THR A 294 52.44 -34.93 -4.76
C THR A 294 50.97 -34.46 -4.71
N ALA A 295 50.10 -35.04 -5.54
CA ALA A 295 48.68 -34.67 -5.59
C ALA A 295 47.91 -34.95 -4.28
N VAL A 296 48.31 -35.98 -3.52
CA VAL A 296 47.70 -36.33 -2.23
C VAL A 296 48.09 -35.28 -1.18
N GLN A 297 49.38 -34.94 -1.11
CA GLN A 297 49.91 -33.94 -0.18
C GLN A 297 49.36 -32.54 -0.46
N GLU A 298 49.22 -32.16 -1.73
CA GLU A 298 48.61 -30.89 -2.12
C GLU A 298 47.11 -30.82 -1.80
N GLY A 299 46.40 -31.96 -1.87
CA GLY A 299 44.97 -32.05 -1.56
C GLY A 299 44.66 -31.78 -0.10
N GLU A 300 45.40 -32.41 0.83
CA GLU A 300 45.22 -32.20 2.28
C GLU A 300 45.55 -30.77 2.70
N ALA A 301 46.67 -30.22 2.20
CA ALA A 301 47.04 -28.82 2.45
C ALA A 301 46.03 -27.82 1.85
N ARG A 302 45.30 -28.19 0.79
CA ARG A 302 44.24 -27.36 0.21
C ARG A 302 43.01 -27.31 1.11
N VAL A 303 42.56 -28.45 1.67
CA VAL A 303 41.41 -28.49 2.57
C VAL A 303 41.67 -27.68 3.84
N ALA A 304 42.86 -27.83 4.45
CA ALA A 304 43.24 -27.04 5.62
C ALA A 304 43.23 -25.53 5.33
N ARG A 305 43.76 -25.10 4.18
CA ARG A 305 43.71 -23.68 3.75
C ARG A 305 42.29 -23.19 3.50
N VAL A 306 41.40 -24.02 2.95
CA VAL A 306 40.00 -23.65 2.71
C VAL A 306 39.28 -23.41 4.04
N LEU A 307 39.41 -24.32 5.02
CA LEU A 307 38.81 -24.13 6.35
C LEU A 307 39.39 -22.92 7.08
N GLU A 308 40.69 -22.67 6.95
CA GLU A 308 41.38 -21.54 7.58
C GLU A 308 40.98 -20.19 6.94
N SER A 309 40.74 -20.16 5.62
CA SER A 309 40.32 -18.96 4.89
C SER A 309 38.79 -18.75 4.83
N MET A 310 38.01 -19.65 5.44
CA MET A 310 36.55 -19.57 5.43
C MET A 310 36.09 -18.34 6.23
N PRO A 311 35.26 -17.44 5.65
CA PRO A 311 34.78 -16.22 6.30
C PRO A 311 33.66 -16.49 7.33
N THR A 312 33.65 -17.67 7.92
CA THR A 312 32.63 -18.13 8.86
C THR A 312 33.31 -18.97 9.91
N ALA A 313 32.94 -18.74 11.16
CA ALA A 313 33.54 -19.43 12.27
C ALA A 313 33.15 -20.90 12.27
N PHE A 314 34.15 -21.76 12.39
CA PHE A 314 34.01 -23.20 12.40
C PHE A 314 34.89 -23.80 13.49
N PHE A 315 34.33 -24.71 14.29
CA PHE A 315 35.09 -25.58 15.17
C PHE A 315 34.56 -27.00 15.15
N GLN A 316 35.40 -27.94 15.56
CA GLN A 316 35.04 -29.34 15.75
C GLN A 316 35.24 -29.73 17.21
N LEU A 317 34.28 -30.48 17.75
CA LEU A 317 34.33 -31.10 19.07
C LEU A 317 34.46 -32.61 18.91
N ASP A 318 35.20 -33.25 19.81
CA ASP A 318 35.19 -34.70 19.94
C ASP A 318 33.96 -35.22 20.72
N ARG A 319 33.87 -36.54 20.91
CA ARG A 319 32.80 -37.17 21.70
C ARG A 319 32.82 -36.81 23.19
N GLY A 320 33.94 -36.27 23.67
CA GLY A 320 34.11 -35.76 25.03
C GLY A 320 33.75 -34.27 25.17
N TRP A 321 33.26 -33.62 24.12
CA TRP A 321 32.97 -32.19 24.05
C TRP A 321 34.21 -31.28 24.08
N SER A 322 35.39 -31.83 23.78
CA SER A 322 36.64 -31.07 23.70
C SER A 322 36.91 -30.58 22.27
N PHE A 323 37.42 -29.35 22.13
CA PHE A 323 37.76 -28.81 20.80
C PHE A 323 38.92 -29.59 20.16
N THR A 324 38.74 -30.06 18.93
CA THR A 324 39.80 -30.73 18.14
C THR A 324 40.36 -29.84 17.04
N TYR A 325 39.55 -28.90 16.54
CA TYR A 325 39.94 -27.94 15.51
C TYR A 325 39.10 -26.66 15.64
N LEU A 326 39.70 -25.51 15.31
CA LEU A 326 38.99 -24.26 15.06
C LEU A 326 39.77 -23.43 14.05
N ASN A 327 39.05 -22.73 13.16
CA ASN A 327 39.66 -21.82 12.19
C ASN A 327 39.86 -20.40 12.77
N GLY A 328 40.62 -19.55 12.08
CA GLY A 328 40.89 -18.17 12.54
C GLY A 328 39.65 -17.31 12.77
N GLU A 329 38.56 -17.53 12.03
CA GLU A 329 37.31 -16.79 12.24
C GLU A 329 36.59 -17.22 13.54
N ALA A 330 36.69 -18.49 13.93
CA ALA A 330 36.22 -18.95 15.24
C ALA A 330 37.03 -18.37 16.39
N GLU A 331 38.36 -18.24 16.26
CA GLU A 331 39.19 -17.56 17.27
C GLU A 331 38.75 -16.09 17.47
N ARG A 332 38.45 -15.41 16.37
CA ARG A 332 37.99 -14.01 16.38
C ARG A 332 36.64 -13.85 17.08
N LEU A 333 35.64 -14.67 16.73
CA LEU A 333 34.28 -14.56 17.29
C LEU A 333 34.18 -15.07 18.73
N LEU A 334 34.96 -16.07 19.11
CA LEU A 334 34.98 -16.61 20.48
C LEU A 334 35.91 -15.84 21.43
N GLY A 335 36.75 -14.94 20.89
CA GLY A 335 37.66 -14.10 21.67
C GLY A 335 38.78 -14.87 22.38
N ARG A 336 39.09 -16.09 21.93
CA ARG A 336 40.13 -16.97 22.51
C ARG A 336 40.89 -17.70 21.41
N SER A 337 42.16 -17.94 21.65
CA SER A 337 43.06 -18.59 20.67
C SER A 337 42.88 -20.12 20.63
N ARG A 338 43.31 -20.74 19.53
CA ARG A 338 43.29 -22.19 19.36
C ARG A 338 44.17 -22.92 20.36
N ASP A 339 45.27 -22.31 20.78
CA ASP A 339 46.16 -22.89 21.80
C ASP A 339 45.49 -22.96 23.18
N GLU A 340 44.51 -22.08 23.44
CA GLU A 340 43.72 -22.06 24.69
C GLU A 340 42.50 -22.97 24.64
N LEU A 341 41.95 -23.23 23.44
CA LEU A 341 40.69 -23.97 23.27
C LEU A 341 40.90 -25.42 22.83
N VAL A 342 41.84 -25.72 21.95
CA VAL A 342 42.09 -27.11 21.49
C VAL A 342 42.45 -27.99 22.69
N GLY A 343 41.79 -29.15 22.79
CA GLY A 343 41.92 -30.08 23.90
C GLY A 343 41.11 -29.73 25.16
N HIS A 344 40.42 -28.59 25.20
CA HIS A 344 39.60 -28.16 26.33
C HIS A 344 38.10 -28.38 26.07
N ASP A 345 37.35 -28.68 27.13
CA ASP A 345 35.90 -28.88 27.08
C ASP A 345 35.14 -27.56 26.84
N ILE A 346 34.14 -27.60 25.94
CA ILE A 346 33.34 -26.42 25.57
C ILE A 346 32.51 -25.87 26.73
N TRP A 347 31.99 -26.74 27.61
CA TRP A 347 31.15 -26.35 28.74
C TRP A 347 31.96 -25.67 29.84
N GLN A 348 33.24 -26.06 30.00
CA GLN A 348 34.18 -25.38 30.90
C GLN A 348 34.66 -24.05 30.30
N SER A 349 34.94 -24.02 29.00
CA SER A 349 35.42 -22.83 28.32
C SER A 349 34.34 -21.75 28.19
N PHE A 350 33.08 -22.15 28.02
CA PHE A 350 31.90 -21.29 27.86
C PHE A 350 30.76 -21.67 28.83
N PRO A 351 30.85 -21.31 30.12
CA PRO A 351 29.90 -21.75 31.14
C PRO A 351 28.44 -21.29 30.92
N ALA A 352 28.22 -20.13 30.28
CA ALA A 352 26.87 -19.65 29.99
C ALA A 352 26.18 -20.42 28.85
N ALA A 353 26.91 -21.29 28.14
CA ALA A 353 26.31 -22.26 27.23
C ALA A 353 25.57 -23.39 27.97
N VAL A 354 25.91 -23.62 29.25
CA VAL A 354 25.28 -24.67 30.07
C VAL A 354 23.88 -24.22 30.48
N GLY A 355 22.89 -25.08 30.24
CA GLY A 355 21.48 -24.81 30.52
C GLY A 355 20.79 -23.86 29.53
N SER A 356 21.47 -23.45 28.45
CA SER A 356 20.91 -22.62 27.38
C SER A 356 20.63 -23.43 26.11
N ASP A 357 20.15 -22.75 25.06
CA ASP A 357 19.83 -23.38 23.78
C ASP A 357 21.05 -24.05 23.14
N PHE A 358 22.28 -23.56 23.40
CA PHE A 358 23.51 -24.16 22.89
C PHE A 358 23.70 -25.60 23.39
N GLU A 359 23.63 -25.84 24.71
CA GLU A 359 23.76 -27.19 25.28
C GLU A 359 22.62 -28.10 24.83
N HIS A 360 21.39 -27.59 24.80
CA HIS A 360 20.23 -28.37 24.39
C HIS A 360 20.40 -28.91 22.97
N HIS A 361 20.70 -28.03 22.00
CA HIS A 361 20.77 -28.39 20.59
C HIS A 361 22.01 -29.21 20.25
N TYR A 362 23.18 -28.91 20.85
CA TYR A 362 24.38 -29.72 20.61
C TYR A 362 24.21 -31.15 21.09
N ARG A 363 23.67 -31.35 22.29
CA ARG A 363 23.36 -32.69 22.82
C ARG A 363 22.24 -33.37 22.05
N LEU A 364 21.27 -32.62 21.52
CA LEU A 364 20.23 -33.17 20.65
C LEU A 364 20.83 -33.73 19.36
N SER A 365 21.68 -32.96 18.67
CA SER A 365 22.33 -33.39 17.43
C SER A 365 23.25 -34.59 17.64
N ALA A 366 24.07 -34.57 18.69
CA ALA A 366 24.95 -35.69 19.03
C ALA A 366 24.20 -37.00 19.38
N ARG A 367 23.02 -36.91 20.01
CA ARG A 367 22.20 -38.09 20.36
C ARG A 367 21.40 -38.64 19.19
N THR A 368 20.85 -37.76 18.35
CA THR A 368 19.97 -38.14 17.24
C THR A 368 20.75 -38.56 16.00
N GLY A 369 21.99 -38.08 15.84
CA GLY A 369 22.73 -38.23 14.60
C GLY A 369 22.21 -37.34 13.47
N GLU A 370 21.31 -36.39 13.78
CA GLU A 370 20.74 -35.46 12.81
C GLU A 370 21.32 -34.04 12.98
N PRO A 371 21.48 -33.27 11.89
CA PRO A 371 21.88 -31.87 11.97
C PRO A 371 20.82 -30.99 12.63
N VAL A 372 21.26 -29.97 13.38
CA VAL A 372 20.37 -28.96 13.99
C VAL A 372 20.82 -27.55 13.66
N ALA A 373 19.85 -26.64 13.54
CA ALA A 373 20.07 -25.22 13.26
C ALA A 373 19.22 -24.37 14.23
N PHE A 374 19.82 -23.34 14.84
CA PHE A 374 19.13 -22.47 15.80
C PHE A 374 19.84 -21.11 15.94
N ASP A 375 19.08 -20.08 16.31
CA ASP A 375 19.62 -18.78 16.71
C ASP A 375 19.60 -18.69 18.24
N ALA A 376 20.70 -18.28 18.86
CA ALA A 376 20.79 -18.14 20.31
C ALA A 376 21.67 -16.96 20.72
N TYR A 377 21.27 -16.27 21.78
CA TYR A 377 22.04 -15.19 22.40
C TYR A 377 23.00 -15.76 23.44
N TYR A 378 24.26 -15.35 23.37
CA TYR A 378 25.25 -15.63 24.40
C TYR A 378 25.54 -14.34 25.19
N PRO A 379 25.38 -14.33 26.54
CA PRO A 379 25.58 -13.15 27.38
C PRO A 379 27.08 -12.76 27.51
N GLU A 380 27.42 -11.76 28.33
CA GLU A 380 28.83 -11.43 28.59
C GLU A 380 29.66 -12.69 28.94
N PRO A 381 30.86 -12.86 28.37
CA PRO A 381 31.69 -11.83 27.71
C PRO A 381 31.51 -11.66 26.20
N LEU A 382 30.68 -12.46 25.52
CA LEU A 382 30.51 -12.33 24.06
C LEU A 382 29.42 -11.33 23.67
N ASP A 383 28.34 -11.25 24.47
CA ASP A 383 27.22 -10.30 24.29
C ASP A 383 26.70 -10.20 22.84
N ALA A 384 26.45 -11.36 22.22
CA ALA A 384 26.13 -11.47 20.80
C ALA A 384 25.08 -12.55 20.51
N TRP A 385 24.33 -12.35 19.43
CA TRP A 385 23.44 -13.36 18.85
C TRP A 385 24.19 -14.18 17.81
N TYR A 386 24.06 -15.50 17.88
CA TYR A 386 24.69 -16.43 16.95
C TYR A 386 23.64 -17.28 16.24
N GLU A 387 23.71 -17.34 14.90
CA GLU A 387 23.08 -18.42 14.13
C GLU A 387 24.08 -19.58 14.11
N VAL A 388 23.65 -20.73 14.61
CA VAL A 388 24.50 -21.91 14.78
C VAL A 388 23.90 -23.07 14.01
N ARG A 389 24.75 -23.84 13.31
CA ARG A 389 24.39 -25.22 12.96
C ARG A 389 25.46 -26.21 13.36
N ALA A 390 24.98 -27.33 13.87
CA ALA A 390 25.80 -28.41 14.35
C ALA A 390 25.47 -29.69 13.57
N TRP A 391 26.52 -30.38 13.10
CA TRP A 391 26.43 -31.65 12.39
C TRP A 391 27.21 -32.74 13.12
N PRO A 392 26.57 -33.89 13.40
CA PRO A 392 27.27 -35.01 14.00
C PRO A 392 28.12 -35.72 12.95
N ASN A 393 29.33 -36.12 13.33
CA ASN A 393 30.23 -36.91 12.49
C ASN A 393 30.84 -38.07 13.32
N PRO A 394 31.53 -39.05 12.69
CA PRO A 394 32.09 -40.19 13.42
C PRO A 394 33.03 -39.79 14.57
N ASP A 395 33.70 -38.65 14.46
CA ASP A 395 34.70 -38.17 15.42
C ASP A 395 34.11 -37.26 16.52
N GLY A 396 32.87 -36.79 16.37
CA GLY A 396 32.18 -35.94 17.32
C GLY A 396 31.15 -35.01 16.67
N LEU A 397 31.30 -33.70 16.84
CA LEU A 397 30.35 -32.68 16.38
C LEU A 397 31.08 -31.53 15.66
N ALA A 398 30.74 -31.28 14.40
CA ALA A 398 31.20 -30.11 13.67
C ALA A 398 30.20 -28.97 13.82
N VAL A 399 30.67 -27.79 14.19
CA VAL A 399 29.82 -26.62 14.46
C VAL A 399 30.31 -25.46 13.61
N TYR A 400 29.38 -24.82 12.92
CA TYR A 400 29.61 -23.50 12.37
C TYR A 400 28.66 -22.50 13.02
N PHE A 401 29.10 -21.25 13.10
CA PHE A 401 28.30 -20.18 13.64
C PHE A 401 28.68 -18.84 13.01
N VAL A 402 27.70 -17.94 12.95
CA VAL A 402 27.87 -16.57 12.48
C VAL A 402 27.26 -15.60 13.48
N ASP A 403 27.91 -14.46 13.69
CA ASP A 403 27.36 -13.36 14.49
C ASP A 403 26.25 -12.67 13.69
N VAL A 404 25.02 -12.73 14.21
CA VAL A 404 23.82 -12.12 13.63
C VAL A 404 23.29 -10.97 14.48
N THR A 405 24.11 -10.42 15.37
CA THR A 405 23.72 -9.36 16.30
C THR A 405 23.24 -8.10 15.56
N GLU A 406 23.94 -7.67 14.52
CA GLU A 406 23.51 -6.53 13.70
C GLU A 406 22.19 -6.82 12.97
N ARG A 407 22.00 -8.05 12.47
CA ARG A 407 20.76 -8.49 11.83
C ARG A 407 19.59 -8.42 12.82
N HIS A 408 19.75 -8.96 14.04
CA HIS A 408 18.72 -8.91 15.07
C HIS A 408 18.41 -7.46 15.51
N ARG A 409 19.43 -6.63 15.72
CA ARG A 409 19.25 -5.19 16.04
C ARG A 409 18.53 -4.44 14.92
N ALA A 410 18.89 -4.69 13.67
CA ALA A 410 18.24 -4.09 12.51
C ALA A 410 16.79 -4.56 12.34
N GLN A 411 16.52 -5.86 12.56
CA GLN A 411 15.16 -6.41 12.52
C GLN A 411 14.28 -5.84 13.64
N GLU A 412 14.79 -5.73 14.86
CA GLU A 412 14.07 -5.07 15.96
C GLU A 412 13.81 -3.60 15.67
N GLN A 413 14.76 -2.89 15.07
CA GLN A 413 14.58 -1.49 14.69
C GLN A 413 13.52 -1.34 13.60
N VAL A 414 13.56 -2.17 12.54
CA VAL A 414 12.53 -2.20 11.49
C VAL A 414 11.16 -2.53 12.08
N ALA A 415 11.07 -3.51 12.99
CA ALA A 415 9.81 -3.87 13.64
C ALA A 415 9.26 -2.74 14.52
N ARG A 416 10.13 -2.00 15.24
CA ARG A 416 9.75 -0.83 16.04
C ARG A 416 9.27 0.33 15.15
N THR A 417 9.97 0.63 14.06
CA THR A 417 9.55 1.64 13.08
C THR A 417 8.23 1.27 12.43
N ALA A 418 8.09 0.03 11.95
CA ALA A 418 6.85 -0.46 11.33
C ALA A 418 5.64 -0.40 12.29
N ARG A 419 5.84 -0.68 13.59
CA ARG A 419 4.78 -0.56 14.60
C ARG A 419 4.37 0.91 14.84
N ARG A 420 5.31 1.85 14.77
CA ARG A 420 5.03 3.30 14.86
C ARG A 420 4.29 3.81 13.62
N ASP A 421 4.75 3.44 12.43
CA ASP A 421 4.11 3.81 11.16
C ASP A 421 2.69 3.25 11.07
N ALA A 422 2.49 2.00 11.52
CA ALA A 422 1.17 1.37 11.59
C ALA A 422 0.22 2.10 12.55
N LEU A 423 0.70 2.57 13.71
CA LEU A 423 -0.11 3.38 14.62
C LEU A 423 -0.56 4.67 13.97
N VAL A 424 0.37 5.41 13.36
CA VAL A 424 0.10 6.69 12.69
C VAL A 424 -0.88 6.50 11.52
N ALA A 425 -0.77 5.42 10.76
CA ALA A 425 -1.72 5.06 9.70
C ALA A 425 -3.11 4.69 10.26
N THR A 426 -3.16 3.86 11.31
CA THR A 426 -4.42 3.44 11.95
C THR A 426 -5.17 4.62 12.53
N VAL A 427 -4.47 5.57 13.18
CA VAL A 427 -5.07 6.81 13.68
C VAL A 427 -5.69 7.60 12.53
N THR A 428 -5.00 7.77 11.39
CA THR A 428 -5.59 8.47 10.24
C THR A 428 -6.86 7.82 9.75
N GLU A 429 -6.83 6.50 9.55
CA GLU A 429 -7.95 5.76 8.98
C GLU A 429 -9.16 5.81 9.93
N GLN A 430 -8.94 5.56 11.22
CA GLN A 430 -10.01 5.50 12.21
C GLN A 430 -10.62 6.88 12.52
N LEU A 431 -9.83 7.95 12.42
CA LEU A 431 -10.30 9.32 12.65
C LEU A 431 -10.89 9.97 11.40
N ALA A 432 -10.46 9.58 10.19
CA ALA A 432 -11.08 10.08 8.95
C ALA A 432 -12.52 9.57 8.77
N GLY A 433 -12.87 8.43 9.38
CA GLY A 433 -14.19 7.81 9.27
C GLY A 433 -15.27 8.36 10.19
N THR A 434 -15.00 9.40 10.99
CA THR A 434 -16.00 10.00 11.88
C THR A 434 -15.97 11.52 11.79
N LEU A 435 -17.15 12.13 11.80
CA LEU A 435 -17.36 13.58 11.88
C LEU A 435 -17.87 14.00 13.27
N ASP A 436 -17.95 13.05 14.21
CA ASP A 436 -18.34 13.30 15.59
C ASP A 436 -17.10 13.58 16.44
N LEU A 437 -17.13 14.71 17.14
CA LEU A 437 -16.02 15.21 17.95
C LEU A 437 -15.70 14.29 19.16
N GLU A 438 -16.73 13.82 19.86
CA GLU A 438 -16.55 12.97 21.05
C GLU A 438 -16.07 11.59 20.64
N GLU A 439 -16.58 11.05 19.53
CA GLU A 439 -16.15 9.77 19.00
C GLU A 439 -14.71 9.81 18.46
N ALA A 440 -14.32 10.87 17.74
CA ALA A 440 -12.96 11.04 17.24
C ALA A 440 -11.94 11.04 18.41
N VAL A 441 -12.23 11.80 19.46
CA VAL A 441 -11.35 11.88 20.63
C VAL A 441 -11.33 10.55 21.42
N ALA A 442 -12.47 9.85 21.52
CA ALA A 442 -12.53 8.52 22.13
C ALA A 442 -11.70 7.46 21.41
N ARG A 443 -11.76 7.43 20.08
CA ARG A 443 -10.95 6.53 19.25
C ARG A 443 -9.46 6.84 19.38
N LEU A 444 -9.10 8.12 19.43
CA LEU A 444 -7.71 8.54 19.63
C LEU A 444 -7.13 7.99 20.94
N GLY A 445 -7.84 8.15 22.07
CA GLY A 445 -7.38 7.66 23.36
C GLY A 445 -7.23 6.13 23.39
N ALA A 446 -8.17 5.40 22.80
CA ALA A 446 -8.12 3.94 22.70
C ALA A 446 -6.95 3.41 21.86
N LEU A 447 -6.47 4.19 20.89
CA LEU A 447 -5.31 3.82 20.05
C LEU A 447 -3.97 4.23 20.69
N VAL A 448 -3.92 5.42 21.29
CA VAL A 448 -2.69 5.99 21.86
C VAL A 448 -2.26 5.26 23.13
N VAL A 449 -3.20 4.91 24.02
CA VAL A 449 -2.84 4.29 25.30
C VAL A 449 -2.11 2.95 25.10
N PRO A 450 -2.65 1.93 24.41
CA PRO A 450 -1.95 0.64 24.28
C PRO A 450 -0.57 0.76 23.62
N ALA A 451 -0.40 1.70 22.70
CA ALA A 451 0.84 1.85 21.95
C ALA A 451 1.88 2.73 22.67
N MET A 452 1.48 3.84 23.28
CA MET A 452 2.40 4.92 23.65
C MET A 452 2.36 5.36 25.12
N GLY A 453 1.35 4.98 25.91
CA GLY A 453 1.21 5.37 27.31
C GLY A 453 0.60 4.30 28.19
N ASP A 454 0.38 4.62 29.45
CA ASP A 454 -0.43 3.81 30.37
C ASP A 454 -1.80 4.44 30.58
N TRP A 455 -1.87 5.77 30.47
CA TRP A 455 -3.12 6.51 30.37
C TRP A 455 -2.93 7.84 29.67
N CYS A 456 -4.02 8.43 29.19
CA CYS A 456 -4.02 9.75 28.59
C CYS A 456 -5.30 10.53 28.89
N VAL A 457 -5.23 11.85 28.75
CA VAL A 457 -6.37 12.76 28.82
C VAL A 457 -6.35 13.67 27.60
N ALA A 458 -7.50 13.83 26.95
CA ALA A 458 -7.67 14.72 25.81
C ALA A 458 -8.51 15.94 26.22
N THR A 459 -7.97 17.12 25.91
CA THR A 459 -8.55 18.42 26.23
C THR A 459 -8.81 19.17 24.94
N LEU A 460 -9.97 19.76 24.77
CA LEU A 460 -10.27 20.65 23.65
C LEU A 460 -10.27 22.11 24.07
N VAL A 461 -9.98 22.96 23.09
CA VAL A 461 -10.00 24.42 23.21
C VAL A 461 -11.33 24.93 22.65
N GLU A 462 -12.16 25.50 23.51
CA GLU A 462 -13.42 26.16 23.18
C GLU A 462 -13.19 27.67 22.97
N GLU A 463 -13.87 28.26 21.96
CA GLU A 463 -13.83 29.71 21.75
C GLU A 463 -14.58 30.44 22.86
N THR A 464 -13.97 31.52 23.34
CA THR A 464 -14.47 32.25 24.50
C THR A 464 -15.82 32.90 24.26
N GLY A 465 -16.71 32.72 25.26
CA GLY A 465 -17.90 33.56 25.42
C GLY A 465 -17.57 35.05 25.57
N PRO A 466 -18.60 35.91 25.58
CA PRO A 466 -18.43 37.36 25.66
C PRO A 466 -17.61 37.71 26.91
N GLU A 467 -16.55 38.52 26.74
CA GLU A 467 -15.57 38.97 27.76
C GLU A 467 -14.21 38.23 27.81
N GLY A 468 -13.43 38.29 26.72
CA GLY A 468 -11.98 38.61 26.75
C GLY A 468 -11.00 37.89 27.69
N ARG A 469 -11.34 36.74 28.28
CA ARG A 469 -10.41 35.85 29.02
C ARG A 469 -9.96 34.69 28.14
N LEU A 470 -8.98 33.91 28.62
CA LEU A 470 -8.39 32.73 27.96
C LEU A 470 -9.45 31.82 27.32
N PRO A 471 -9.16 31.15 26.19
CA PRO A 471 -10.03 30.13 25.62
C PRO A 471 -10.52 29.14 26.69
N GLY A 472 -11.79 28.75 26.63
CA GLY A 472 -12.32 27.73 27.53
C GLY A 472 -11.60 26.41 27.28
N LEU A 473 -11.12 25.73 28.32
CA LEU A 473 -10.61 24.37 28.20
C LEU A 473 -11.69 23.40 28.67
N ARG A 474 -11.94 22.35 27.89
CA ARG A 474 -12.85 21.26 28.27
C ARG A 474 -12.16 19.92 28.07
N ASP A 475 -12.11 19.11 29.12
CA ASP A 475 -11.70 17.72 28.98
C ASP A 475 -12.85 16.92 28.38
N VAL A 476 -12.58 16.24 27.27
CA VAL A 476 -13.58 15.45 26.54
C VAL A 476 -13.55 13.98 26.98
N GLY A 477 -12.40 13.52 27.46
CA GLY A 477 -12.28 12.19 28.05
C GLY A 477 -10.87 11.86 28.50
N GLY A 478 -10.75 10.74 29.23
CA GLY A 478 -9.49 10.12 29.57
C GLY A 478 -9.57 8.60 29.42
N TRP A 479 -8.42 7.95 29.26
CA TRP A 479 -8.32 6.51 28.99
C TRP A 479 -7.18 5.91 29.78
N HIS A 480 -7.40 4.73 30.34
CA HIS A 480 -6.39 3.96 31.06
C HIS A 480 -6.21 2.56 30.44
N ARG A 481 -4.98 2.05 30.40
CA ARG A 481 -4.65 0.71 29.88
C ARG A 481 -5.38 -0.39 30.65
N GLU A 482 -5.47 -0.21 31.96
CA GLU A 482 -6.16 -1.09 32.90
C GLU A 482 -7.57 -0.58 33.21
N ARG A 483 -8.56 -1.46 33.03
CA ARG A 483 -9.98 -1.12 33.19
C ARG A 483 -10.35 -0.72 34.63
N ASP A 484 -9.68 -1.28 35.63
CA ASP A 484 -9.97 -1.03 37.05
C ASP A 484 -9.54 0.38 37.50
N ALA A 485 -8.58 0.99 36.80
CA ALA A 485 -8.10 2.34 37.07
C ALA A 485 -8.81 3.44 36.23
N GLN A 486 -9.64 3.05 35.25
CA GLN A 486 -10.42 3.99 34.44
C GLN A 486 -11.27 4.97 35.27
N PRO A 487 -11.99 4.56 36.35
CA PRO A 487 -12.78 5.48 37.16
C PRO A 487 -11.96 6.60 37.83
N LEU A 488 -10.66 6.35 38.11
CA LEU A 488 -9.77 7.36 38.67
C LEU A 488 -9.40 8.41 37.62
N VAL A 489 -9.17 7.99 36.37
CA VAL A 489 -8.88 8.90 35.25
C VAL A 489 -10.11 9.74 34.90
N ASP A 490 -11.31 9.13 34.87
CA ASP A 490 -12.57 9.85 34.63
C ASP A 490 -12.80 10.92 35.72
N ARG A 491 -12.56 10.55 36.99
CA ARG A 491 -12.67 11.50 38.10
C ARG A 491 -11.65 12.62 37.99
N PHE A 492 -10.40 12.30 37.63
CA PHE A 492 -9.33 13.28 37.43
C PHE A 492 -9.68 14.28 36.32
N ALA A 493 -10.13 13.82 35.15
CA ALA A 493 -10.56 14.69 34.05
C ALA A 493 -11.72 15.62 34.46
N ALA A 494 -12.67 15.13 35.26
CA ALA A 494 -13.82 15.92 35.69
C ALA A 494 -13.46 17.08 36.65
N VAL A 495 -12.38 16.96 37.44
CA VAL A 495 -12.05 17.95 38.48
C VAL A 495 -10.84 18.83 38.16
N ARG A 496 -9.89 18.35 37.35
CA ARG A 496 -8.56 18.98 37.22
C ARG A 496 -8.59 20.40 36.65
N LEU A 497 -9.45 20.67 35.64
CA LEU A 497 -9.48 21.99 34.98
C LEU A 497 -10.02 23.09 35.91
N SER A 498 -10.94 22.74 36.82
CA SER A 498 -11.51 23.66 37.81
C SER A 498 -10.53 24.02 38.95
N ARG A 499 -9.40 23.32 39.03
CA ARG A 499 -8.38 23.43 40.08
C ARG A 499 -7.00 23.81 39.54
N LEU A 500 -6.95 24.28 38.29
CA LEU A 500 -5.73 24.81 37.68
C LEU A 500 -5.25 26.04 38.45
N ALA A 501 -3.98 26.04 38.84
CA ALA A 501 -3.35 27.21 39.43
C ALA A 501 -3.18 28.33 38.38
N ASP A 502 -3.21 29.59 38.82
CA ASP A 502 -3.10 30.78 37.95
C ASP A 502 -1.77 30.85 37.17
N ASP A 503 -0.73 30.16 37.63
CA ASP A 503 0.62 30.03 37.05
C ASP A 503 0.83 28.73 36.27
N SER A 504 -0.26 28.03 35.91
CA SER A 504 -0.20 26.80 35.11
C SER A 504 0.54 27.01 33.79
N PHE A 505 1.28 25.98 33.36
CA PHE A 505 1.94 25.97 32.06
C PHE A 505 0.99 25.78 30.87
N LEU A 506 -0.28 25.40 31.09
CA LEU A 506 -1.22 25.08 30.00
C LEU A 506 -1.45 26.23 29.01
N PRO A 507 -1.58 27.51 29.44
CA PRO A 507 -1.64 28.66 28.52
C PRO A 507 -0.36 28.87 27.71
N ALA A 508 0.82 28.61 28.30
CA ALA A 508 2.10 28.66 27.58
C ALA A 508 2.23 27.52 26.57
N LEU A 509 1.60 26.37 26.86
CA LEU A 509 1.61 25.16 26.03
C LEU A 509 0.72 25.30 24.79
N LEU A 510 -0.40 26.01 24.89
CA LEU A 510 -1.20 26.42 23.73
C LEU A 510 -0.43 27.34 22.77
N ALA A 511 0.59 28.05 23.27
CA ALA A 511 1.46 28.91 22.47
C ALA A 511 2.77 28.21 22.01
N ALA A 512 3.07 27.01 22.51
CA ALA A 512 4.32 26.31 22.24
C ALA A 512 4.25 25.41 20.99
N GLU A 513 5.35 25.32 20.25
CA GLU A 513 5.49 24.45 19.06
C GLU A 513 6.03 23.05 19.38
N ALA A 514 6.68 22.87 20.53
CA ALA A 514 7.33 21.61 20.90
C ALA A 514 6.53 20.84 21.96
N PRO A 515 6.61 19.49 21.98
CA PRO A 515 6.10 18.68 23.08
C PRO A 515 6.73 19.09 24.41
N VAL A 516 5.93 19.15 25.47
CA VAL A 516 6.45 19.33 26.83
C VAL A 516 6.63 17.97 27.46
N VAL A 517 7.84 17.67 27.93
CA VAL A 517 8.20 16.39 28.55
C VAL A 517 8.67 16.64 29.98
N GLY A 518 8.08 15.90 30.92
CA GLY A 518 8.44 15.92 32.33
C GLY A 518 8.96 14.56 32.79
N THR A 519 10.01 14.60 33.63
CA THR A 519 10.40 13.48 34.50
C THR A 519 9.98 13.81 35.93
N ASP A 520 9.63 12.80 36.74
CA ASP A 520 8.93 12.98 38.02
C ASP A 520 7.54 13.60 37.83
N ALA A 521 6.76 13.00 36.93
CA ALA A 521 5.48 13.53 36.49
C ALA A 521 4.45 13.66 37.63
N THR A 522 4.53 12.84 38.67
CA THR A 522 3.63 12.91 39.83
C THR A 522 3.76 14.25 40.56
N GLU A 523 4.96 14.62 40.99
CA GLU A 523 5.20 15.89 41.68
C GLU A 523 5.05 17.09 40.73
N GLY A 524 5.51 16.94 39.49
CA GLY A 524 5.32 17.98 38.47
C GLY A 524 3.85 18.29 38.22
N LEU A 525 2.97 17.29 38.13
CA LEU A 525 1.53 17.53 37.98
C LEU A 525 0.90 18.11 39.24
N CYS A 526 1.31 17.68 40.43
CA CYS A 526 0.80 18.25 41.68
C CYS A 526 1.13 19.74 41.82
N SER A 527 2.27 20.21 41.30
CA SER A 527 2.63 21.63 41.33
C SER A 527 1.73 22.55 40.48
N VAL A 528 0.93 22.00 39.57
CA VAL A 528 0.13 22.77 38.58
C VAL A 528 -1.33 22.91 39.02
N PHE A 529 -1.72 22.16 40.06
CA PHE A 529 -3.07 22.17 40.61
C PHE A 529 -3.07 22.65 42.05
N GLU A 530 -4.13 23.33 42.46
CA GLU A 530 -4.37 23.63 43.88
C GLU A 530 -4.41 22.34 44.72
N GLU A 531 -3.91 22.39 45.96
CA GLU A 531 -3.98 21.25 46.89
C GLU A 531 -5.44 20.79 47.09
N GLY A 532 -5.67 19.48 46.95
CA GLY A 532 -7.00 18.88 47.10
C GLY A 532 -7.11 17.50 46.46
N GLU A 533 -8.34 17.12 46.10
CA GLU A 533 -8.67 15.81 45.51
C GLU A 533 -7.82 15.45 44.28
N VAL A 534 -7.41 16.44 43.48
CA VAL A 534 -6.59 16.24 42.29
C VAL A 534 -5.20 15.66 42.64
N HIS A 535 -4.60 16.09 43.75
CA HIS A 535 -3.30 15.56 44.20
C HIS A 535 -3.42 14.08 44.62
N ASP A 536 -4.49 13.74 45.34
CA ASP A 536 -4.75 12.36 45.76
C ASP A 536 -4.93 11.44 44.54
N LEU A 537 -5.64 11.91 43.51
CA LEU A 537 -5.84 11.20 42.25
C LEU A 537 -4.53 11.02 41.46
N VAL A 538 -3.72 12.08 41.32
CA VAL A 538 -2.41 11.99 40.65
C VAL A 538 -1.48 11.01 41.35
N ARG A 539 -1.43 11.04 42.70
CA ARG A 539 -0.61 10.10 43.48
C ARG A 539 -1.13 8.66 43.41
N ALA A 540 -2.45 8.47 43.31
CA ALA A 540 -3.03 7.14 43.13
C ALA A 540 -2.75 6.57 41.73
N LEU A 541 -2.71 7.42 40.69
CA LEU A 541 -2.37 7.04 39.32
C LEU A 541 -0.86 6.89 39.10
N GLY A 542 -0.04 7.56 39.91
CA GLY A 542 1.42 7.38 40.00
C GLY A 542 2.22 7.49 38.69
N PRO A 543 2.00 8.51 37.83
CA PRO A 543 2.79 8.65 36.61
C PRO A 543 4.25 9.05 36.92
N GLU A 544 5.22 8.44 36.23
CA GLU A 544 6.64 8.80 36.34
C GLU A 544 7.08 9.74 35.21
N HIS A 545 6.47 9.59 34.03
CA HIS A 545 6.77 10.40 32.85
C HIS A 545 5.49 10.96 32.22
N VAL A 546 5.57 12.19 31.72
CA VAL A 546 4.45 12.87 31.03
C VAL A 546 4.95 13.51 29.74
N ALA A 547 4.14 13.39 28.68
CA ALA A 547 4.31 14.10 27.43
C ALA A 547 3.00 14.82 27.07
N VAL A 548 3.07 16.12 26.80
CA VAL A 548 1.92 16.91 26.35
C VAL A 548 2.17 17.40 24.93
N VAL A 549 1.26 17.07 24.02
CA VAL A 549 1.31 17.47 22.61
C VAL A 549 0.06 18.27 22.23
N SER A 550 0.23 19.25 21.35
CA SER A 550 -0.89 20.06 20.84
C SER A 550 -1.59 19.34 19.68
N LEU A 551 -2.91 19.23 19.78
CA LEU A 551 -3.77 18.82 18.68
C LEU A 551 -3.97 20.05 17.80
N ARG A 552 -3.24 20.10 16.69
CA ARG A 552 -3.26 21.22 15.75
C ARG A 552 -4.25 20.95 14.63
N GLY A 553 -5.26 21.80 14.53
CA GLY A 553 -6.07 21.95 13.34
C GLY A 553 -5.28 22.64 12.23
N ARG A 554 -5.98 23.18 11.23
CA ARG A 554 -5.31 23.84 10.09
C ARG A 554 -4.51 25.06 10.57
N ASP A 555 -5.14 25.93 11.36
CA ASP A 555 -4.57 27.24 11.74
C ASP A 555 -4.67 27.57 13.22
N ARG A 556 -5.04 26.58 14.03
CA ARG A 556 -5.23 26.75 15.47
C ARG A 556 -4.94 25.47 16.22
N VAL A 557 -4.62 25.62 17.50
CA VAL A 557 -4.62 24.49 18.43
C VAL A 557 -6.07 24.23 18.81
N VAL A 558 -6.61 23.09 18.39
CA VAL A 558 -7.98 22.67 18.71
C VAL A 558 -8.04 21.90 20.04
N GLY A 559 -6.90 21.44 20.55
CA GLY A 559 -6.83 20.70 21.79
C GLY A 559 -5.42 20.34 22.22
N LEU A 560 -5.32 19.59 23.31
CA LEU A 560 -4.10 19.03 23.87
C LEU A 560 -4.33 17.54 24.14
N LEU A 561 -3.31 16.73 23.89
CA LEU A 561 -3.27 15.34 24.31
C LEU A 561 -2.16 15.17 25.34
N THR A 562 -2.53 14.79 26.56
CA THR A 562 -1.61 14.50 27.66
C THR A 562 -1.45 13.00 27.78
N VAL A 563 -0.25 12.47 27.51
CA VAL A 563 0.07 11.03 27.58
C VAL A 563 1.02 10.78 28.74
N LEU A 564 0.72 9.79 29.58
CA LEU A 564 1.49 9.48 30.79
C LEU A 564 1.98 8.03 30.78
N ARG A 565 3.18 7.80 31.33
CA ARG A 565 3.79 6.49 31.49
C ARG A 565 4.16 6.23 32.95
N ASP A 566 4.04 4.97 33.35
CA ASP A 566 4.55 4.46 34.62
C ASP A 566 6.04 4.09 34.53
N ALA A 567 6.60 3.62 35.66
CA ALA A 567 7.99 3.18 35.79
C ALA A 567 8.36 2.00 34.87
N THR A 568 7.38 1.19 34.46
CA THR A 568 7.61 -0.04 33.70
C THR A 568 7.88 0.22 32.22
N ARG A 569 7.30 1.30 31.67
CA ARG A 569 7.50 1.72 30.26
C ARG A 569 8.73 2.58 30.03
N GLY A 570 9.24 3.24 31.06
CA GLY A 570 10.39 4.16 30.97
C GLY A 570 10.07 5.48 30.24
N ALA A 571 11.10 6.34 30.14
CA ALA A 571 10.97 7.68 29.59
C ALA A 571 10.61 7.71 28.08
N PHE A 572 10.02 8.82 27.63
CA PHE A 572 9.78 9.05 26.21
C PHE A 572 11.09 9.27 25.46
N THR A 573 11.31 8.49 24.39
CA THR A 573 12.45 8.70 23.48
C THR A 573 12.12 9.76 22.44
N ASP A 574 13.12 10.38 21.80
CA ASP A 574 12.90 11.38 20.73
C ASP A 574 11.97 10.84 19.63
N ALA A 575 12.16 9.57 19.24
CA ALA A 575 11.32 8.91 18.25
C ALA A 575 9.88 8.65 18.74
N ASP A 576 9.66 8.51 20.05
CA ASP A 576 8.29 8.45 20.59
C ASP A 576 7.61 9.82 20.53
N LEU A 577 8.36 10.90 20.79
CA LEU A 577 7.85 12.27 20.72
C LEU A 577 7.50 12.65 19.28
N ASP A 578 8.35 12.29 18.30
CA ASP A 578 8.06 12.48 16.88
C ASP A 578 6.79 11.73 16.45
N THR A 579 6.62 10.49 16.93
CA THR A 579 5.42 9.70 16.66
C THR A 579 4.18 10.33 17.31
N LEU A 580 4.26 10.79 18.56
CA LEU A 580 3.17 11.49 19.25
C LEU A 580 2.80 12.80 18.54
N ALA A 581 3.78 13.55 18.05
CA ALA A 581 3.55 14.78 17.30
C ALA A 581 2.81 14.51 15.98
N GLN A 582 3.19 13.45 15.24
CA GLN A 582 2.48 13.04 14.04
C GLN A 582 1.04 12.59 14.33
N VAL A 583 0.85 11.78 15.39
CA VAL A 583 -0.49 11.38 15.86
C VAL A 583 -1.33 12.61 16.22
N ALA A 584 -0.75 13.56 16.96
CA ALA A 584 -1.41 14.77 17.41
C ALA A 584 -1.77 15.72 16.24
N GLN A 585 -0.93 15.81 15.21
CA GLN A 585 -1.22 16.57 14.00
C GLN A 585 -2.41 15.99 13.24
N ARG A 586 -2.45 14.66 13.03
CA ARG A 586 -3.55 14.00 12.32
C ARG A 586 -4.85 14.05 13.12
N ALA A 587 -4.75 13.82 14.42
CA ALA A 587 -5.89 13.92 15.32
C ALA A 587 -6.40 15.37 15.42
N GLY A 588 -5.52 16.36 15.47
CA GLY A 588 -5.89 17.76 15.47
C GLY A 588 -6.65 18.16 14.21
N LEU A 589 -6.23 17.71 13.02
CA LEU A 589 -6.98 17.94 11.78
C LEU A 589 -8.34 17.25 11.78
N ALA A 590 -8.44 16.02 12.29
CA ALA A 590 -9.70 15.30 12.38
C ALA A 590 -10.68 15.98 13.35
N VAL A 591 -10.19 16.41 14.51
CA VAL A 591 -10.94 17.17 15.52
C VAL A 591 -11.39 18.52 14.97
N ASP A 592 -10.54 19.24 14.24
CA ASP A 592 -10.88 20.53 13.61
C ASP A 592 -11.93 20.35 12.50
N ASN A 593 -11.80 19.31 11.68
CA ASN A 593 -12.82 18.96 10.68
C ASN A 593 -14.16 18.65 11.36
N ALA A 594 -14.19 17.75 12.36
CA ALA A 594 -15.42 17.41 13.09
C ALA A 594 -16.09 18.66 13.70
N ARG A 595 -15.29 19.58 14.25
CA ARG A 595 -15.77 20.88 14.75
C ARG A 595 -16.36 21.76 13.64
N LEU A 596 -15.68 21.92 12.51
CA LEU A 596 -16.18 22.72 11.38
C LEU A 596 -17.49 22.17 10.81
N PHE A 597 -17.62 20.85 10.72
CA PHE A 597 -18.87 20.22 10.27
C PHE A 597 -20.02 20.47 11.26
N ALA A 598 -19.75 20.43 12.58
CA ALA A 598 -20.74 20.78 13.58
C ALA A 598 -21.17 22.27 13.47
N GLU A 599 -20.22 23.19 13.30
CA GLU A 599 -20.49 24.62 13.11
C GLU A 599 -21.33 24.89 11.84
N GLN A 600 -21.03 24.19 10.73
CA GLN A 600 -21.81 24.28 9.49
C GLN A 600 -23.25 23.79 9.66
N ARG A 601 -23.44 22.66 10.37
CA ARG A 601 -24.77 22.13 10.69
C ARG A 601 -25.60 23.13 11.50
N ASP A 602 -25.00 23.72 12.54
CA ASP A 602 -25.68 24.68 13.41
C ASP A 602 -26.08 25.96 12.64
N LEU A 603 -25.23 26.42 11.72
CA LEU A 603 -25.49 27.60 10.90
C LEU A 603 -26.62 27.35 9.88
N ALA A 604 -26.61 26.18 9.23
CA ALA A 604 -27.66 25.74 8.32
C ALA A 604 -29.03 25.63 9.04
N GLU A 605 -29.06 24.96 10.19
CA GLU A 605 -30.27 24.82 11.02
C GLU A 605 -30.78 26.19 11.50
N GLY A 606 -29.88 27.10 11.86
CA GLY A 606 -30.19 28.48 12.23
C GLY A 606 -30.80 29.29 11.07
N LEU A 607 -30.22 29.22 9.87
CA LEU A 607 -30.75 29.88 8.67
C LEU A 607 -32.15 29.35 8.34
N GLN A 608 -32.32 28.04 8.33
CA GLN A 608 -33.60 27.41 8.00
C GLN A 608 -34.71 27.77 9.01
N ARG A 609 -34.41 27.76 10.33
CA ARG A 609 -35.35 28.26 11.35
C ARG A 609 -35.72 29.73 11.16
N SER A 610 -34.79 30.56 10.69
CA SER A 610 -35.07 31.97 10.39
C SER A 610 -35.99 32.15 9.17
N LEU A 611 -35.97 31.19 8.24
CA LEU A 611 -36.82 31.14 7.05
C LEU A 611 -38.22 30.56 7.31
N LEU A 612 -38.60 30.19 8.54
CA LEU A 612 -39.93 29.70 8.90
C LEU A 612 -40.62 30.69 9.84
N THR A 613 -41.77 31.25 9.44
CA THR A 613 -42.49 32.26 10.25
C THR A 613 -43.38 31.60 11.29
N ALA A 614 -43.49 32.20 12.48
CA ALA A 614 -44.43 31.75 13.49
C ALA A 614 -45.88 31.98 13.01
N PRO A 615 -46.78 30.97 13.12
CA PRO A 615 -48.13 31.10 12.61
C PRO A 615 -48.96 32.10 13.44
N PRO A 616 -49.91 32.83 12.82
CA PRO A 616 -50.86 33.67 13.55
C PRO A 616 -51.77 32.82 14.42
N GLN A 617 -52.40 33.44 15.42
CA GLN A 617 -53.41 32.80 16.28
C GLN A 617 -54.72 33.61 16.26
N PRO A 618 -55.53 33.51 15.20
CA PRO A 618 -56.83 34.17 15.14
C PRO A 618 -57.79 33.62 16.21
N ASP A 619 -58.70 34.43 16.75
CA ASP A 619 -59.61 34.03 17.85
C ASP A 619 -60.45 32.78 17.57
N HIS A 620 -60.59 32.40 16.30
CA HIS A 620 -61.43 31.31 15.84
C HIS A 620 -60.67 30.05 15.39
N LEU A 621 -59.33 30.07 15.42
CA LEU A 621 -58.47 28.98 14.98
C LEU A 621 -57.30 28.80 15.97
N GLU A 622 -56.95 27.55 16.26
CA GLU A 622 -55.67 27.19 16.89
C GLU A 622 -54.76 26.60 15.81
N ILE A 623 -53.63 27.26 15.54
CA ILE A 623 -52.67 26.82 14.52
C ILE A 623 -51.42 26.31 15.21
N VAL A 624 -51.09 25.04 15.00
CA VAL A 624 -49.90 24.38 15.53
C VAL A 624 -49.03 23.94 14.36
N VAL A 625 -47.74 24.23 14.46
CA VAL A 625 -46.76 23.82 13.46
C VAL A 625 -45.68 22.97 14.10
N ARG A 626 -45.19 21.97 13.37
CA ARG A 626 -44.02 21.17 13.72
C ARG A 626 -43.13 21.02 12.49
N TYR A 627 -41.84 21.09 12.74
CA TYR A 627 -40.82 20.89 11.74
C TYR A 627 -39.73 19.99 12.32
N GLU A 628 -39.42 18.87 11.68
CA GLU A 628 -38.31 17.98 12.03
C GLU A 628 -37.41 17.76 10.84
N ALA A 629 -36.13 18.15 10.95
CA ALA A 629 -35.16 17.95 9.89
C ALA A 629 -34.68 16.48 9.79
N ALA A 630 -34.32 16.05 8.58
CA ALA A 630 -33.69 14.77 8.28
C ALA A 630 -32.33 14.63 9.01
N ALA A 631 -31.93 13.39 9.31
CA ALA A 631 -30.76 13.13 10.15
C ALA A 631 -29.42 13.13 9.37
N GLU A 632 -29.43 13.09 8.04
CA GLU A 632 -28.21 12.97 7.24
C GLU A 632 -27.42 14.29 7.09
N THR A 633 -26.11 14.12 6.94
CA THR A 633 -25.04 15.12 7.00
C THR A 633 -25.31 16.41 6.20
N ALA A 634 -25.32 17.56 6.87
CA ALA A 634 -25.22 18.92 6.30
C ALA A 634 -26.27 19.32 5.25
N GLN A 635 -27.38 18.61 5.14
CA GLN A 635 -28.46 18.91 4.21
C GLN A 635 -29.45 19.93 4.82
N VAL A 636 -29.85 20.92 4.04
CA VAL A 636 -30.84 21.93 4.42
C VAL A 636 -32.14 21.53 3.77
N GLY A 637 -33.22 21.50 4.55
CA GLY A 637 -34.46 20.93 4.06
C GLY A 637 -35.20 21.74 3.01
N GLY A 638 -35.79 21.03 2.06
CA GLY A 638 -36.66 21.57 1.02
C GLY A 638 -38.06 21.92 1.52
N ASP A 639 -38.53 21.25 2.58
CA ASP A 639 -39.83 21.43 3.21
C ASP A 639 -40.05 22.83 3.82
N TRP A 640 -41.23 23.41 3.57
CA TRP A 640 -41.65 24.64 4.23
C TRP A 640 -43.13 24.71 4.53
N TYR A 641 -43.49 25.64 5.41
CA TYR A 641 -44.86 26.05 5.64
C TYR A 641 -44.96 27.58 5.73
N ASP A 642 -46.17 28.09 5.58
CA ASP A 642 -46.51 29.46 5.90
C ASP A 642 -47.96 29.58 6.38
N ALA A 643 -48.23 30.56 7.22
CA ALA A 643 -49.58 30.89 7.66
C ALA A 643 -49.69 32.38 7.93
N PHE A 644 -50.73 33.01 7.39
CA PHE A 644 -50.96 34.46 7.54
C PHE A 644 -52.43 34.80 7.31
N VAL A 645 -52.85 35.96 7.81
CA VAL A 645 -54.21 36.47 7.64
C VAL A 645 -54.21 37.52 6.53
N GLN A 646 -55.12 37.40 5.56
CA GLN A 646 -55.33 38.42 4.52
C GLN A 646 -56.10 39.61 5.08
N ASP A 647 -56.01 40.77 4.42
CA ASP A 647 -56.75 41.99 4.79
C ASP A 647 -58.27 41.79 4.91
N ALA A 648 -58.81 40.84 4.14
CA ALA A 648 -60.22 40.48 4.16
C ALA A 648 -60.62 39.55 5.35
N GLY A 649 -59.68 39.21 6.23
CA GLY A 649 -59.89 38.37 7.42
C GLY A 649 -59.82 36.86 7.19
N ALA A 650 -59.59 36.41 5.95
CA ALA A 650 -59.38 35.00 5.63
C ALA A 650 -57.98 34.53 6.09
N THR A 651 -57.88 33.31 6.59
CA THR A 651 -56.59 32.71 7.01
C THR A 651 -56.05 31.83 5.91
N MET A 652 -54.84 32.14 5.44
CA MET A 652 -54.11 31.36 4.45
C MET A 652 -53.19 30.38 5.15
N LEU A 653 -53.14 29.15 4.63
CA LEU A 653 -52.27 28.07 5.06
C LEU A 653 -51.52 27.55 3.84
N VAL A 654 -50.21 27.42 3.99
CA VAL A 654 -49.31 26.99 2.93
C VAL A 654 -48.45 25.87 3.48
N ILE A 655 -48.29 24.82 2.69
CA ILE A 655 -47.23 23.84 2.89
C ILE A 655 -46.67 23.46 1.53
N GLY A 656 -45.39 23.13 1.47
CA GLY A 656 -44.79 22.64 0.24
C GLY A 656 -43.43 22.03 0.48
N ASP A 657 -42.91 21.41 -0.57
CA ASP A 657 -41.58 20.83 -0.61
C ASP A 657 -40.90 21.12 -1.96
N VAL A 658 -39.63 21.52 -1.91
CA VAL A 658 -38.80 21.83 -3.08
C VAL A 658 -37.96 20.62 -3.39
N VAL A 659 -37.90 20.23 -4.66
CA VAL A 659 -37.07 19.09 -5.08
C VAL A 659 -35.60 19.34 -4.74
N GLY A 660 -35.06 18.51 -3.85
CA GLY A 660 -33.68 18.54 -3.38
C GLY A 660 -33.55 19.02 -1.93
N HIS A 661 -32.42 18.72 -1.29
CA HIS A 661 -32.20 18.94 0.15
C HIS A 661 -30.83 19.61 0.41
N ASP A 662 -30.44 20.57 -0.43
CA ASP A 662 -29.19 21.32 -0.31
C ASP A 662 -29.41 22.81 -0.08
N THR A 663 -28.33 23.58 0.05
CA THR A 663 -28.41 25.04 0.27
C THR A 663 -29.08 25.77 -0.90
N ALA A 664 -29.03 25.22 -2.12
CA ALA A 664 -29.73 25.79 -3.27
C ALA A 664 -31.24 25.51 -3.20
N ALA A 665 -31.65 24.32 -2.75
CA ALA A 665 -33.04 23.98 -2.48
C ALA A 665 -33.65 24.87 -1.38
N ALA A 666 -32.91 25.13 -0.30
CA ALA A 666 -33.36 26.04 0.76
C ALA A 666 -33.51 27.50 0.29
N ALA A 667 -32.61 27.95 -0.61
CA ALA A 667 -32.72 29.27 -1.23
C ALA A 667 -33.93 29.35 -2.18
N ALA A 668 -34.16 28.31 -2.98
CA ALA A 668 -35.32 28.17 -3.86
C ALA A 668 -36.63 28.13 -3.06
N MET A 669 -36.67 27.39 -1.96
CA MET A 669 -37.79 27.37 -1.00
C MET A 669 -38.11 28.78 -0.50
N GLY A 670 -37.09 29.54 -0.07
CA GLY A 670 -37.27 30.93 0.34
C GLY A 670 -37.87 31.82 -0.76
N GLN A 671 -37.45 31.62 -2.02
CA GLN A 671 -38.00 32.33 -3.16
C GLN A 671 -39.47 31.95 -3.44
N VAL A 672 -39.77 30.65 -3.54
CA VAL A 672 -41.12 30.13 -3.81
C VAL A 672 -42.08 30.57 -2.70
N ARG A 673 -41.67 30.43 -1.43
CA ARG A 673 -42.45 30.85 -0.26
C ARG A 673 -42.76 32.35 -0.30
N ASN A 674 -41.75 33.19 -0.55
CA ASN A 674 -41.94 34.64 -0.60
C ASN A 674 -42.79 35.10 -1.79
N LEU A 675 -42.66 34.46 -2.95
CA LEU A 675 -43.52 34.71 -4.11
C LEU A 675 -44.97 34.35 -3.81
N LEU A 676 -45.20 33.15 -3.25
CA LEU A 676 -46.52 32.69 -2.88
C LEU A 676 -47.14 33.62 -1.83
N ARG A 677 -46.40 33.96 -0.77
CA ARG A 677 -46.85 34.89 0.28
C ARG A 677 -47.18 36.26 -0.30
N GLY A 678 -46.31 36.83 -1.14
CA GLY A 678 -46.51 38.14 -1.76
C GLY A 678 -47.72 38.18 -2.69
N ILE A 679 -47.86 37.21 -3.59
CA ILE A 679 -49.03 37.12 -4.50
C ILE A 679 -50.31 36.89 -3.70
N SER A 680 -50.26 36.00 -2.70
CA SER A 680 -51.41 35.66 -1.88
C SER A 680 -51.87 36.79 -0.96
N ALA A 681 -50.95 37.58 -0.38
CA ALA A 681 -51.29 38.62 0.57
C ALA A 681 -52.11 39.76 -0.08
N PHE A 682 -51.74 40.16 -1.30
CA PHE A 682 -52.29 41.36 -1.94
C PHE A 682 -53.32 41.10 -3.05
N SER A 683 -53.33 39.91 -3.67
CA SER A 683 -54.20 39.67 -4.82
C SER A 683 -55.68 39.48 -4.47
N GLY A 684 -55.99 39.04 -3.25
CA GLY A 684 -57.34 38.62 -2.83
C GLY A 684 -57.88 37.40 -3.60
N GLN A 685 -57.07 36.79 -4.46
CA GLN A 685 -57.43 35.67 -5.34
C GLN A 685 -57.65 34.36 -4.55
N GLY A 686 -58.32 33.40 -5.17
CA GLY A 686 -58.47 32.04 -4.65
C GLY A 686 -57.18 31.22 -4.79
N PRO A 687 -56.99 30.17 -3.96
CA PRO A 687 -55.82 29.29 -4.02
C PRO A 687 -55.30 28.90 -5.41
N ALA A 688 -56.18 28.49 -6.33
CA ALA A 688 -55.75 28.05 -7.67
C ALA A 688 -55.16 29.18 -8.52
N ASP A 689 -55.72 30.39 -8.43
CA ASP A 689 -55.24 31.56 -9.15
C ASP A 689 -53.90 32.04 -8.60
N VAL A 690 -53.72 31.98 -7.28
CA VAL A 690 -52.44 32.29 -6.62
C VAL A 690 -51.34 31.34 -7.09
N LEU A 691 -51.59 30.02 -7.09
CA LEU A 691 -50.60 29.03 -7.56
C LEU A 691 -50.26 29.23 -9.04
N ARG A 692 -51.25 29.57 -9.88
CA ARG A 692 -51.00 29.94 -11.30
C ARG A 692 -50.16 31.21 -11.44
N GLY A 693 -50.35 32.18 -10.54
CA GLY A 693 -49.51 33.37 -10.43
C GLY A 693 -48.07 33.03 -10.07
N VAL A 694 -47.88 32.11 -9.13
CA VAL A 694 -46.54 31.63 -8.71
C VAL A 694 -45.84 30.91 -9.87
N ASP A 695 -46.51 30.00 -10.59
CA ASP A 695 -45.94 29.33 -11.77
C ASP A 695 -45.41 30.31 -12.83
N ARG A 696 -46.21 31.35 -13.12
CA ARG A 696 -45.80 32.41 -14.05
C ARG A 696 -44.64 33.24 -13.52
N ALA A 697 -44.65 33.54 -12.22
CA ALA A 697 -43.58 34.29 -11.59
C ALA A 697 -42.26 33.51 -11.61
N LEU A 698 -42.27 32.21 -11.29
CA LEU A 698 -41.10 31.34 -11.37
C LEU A 698 -40.51 31.33 -12.79
N ALA A 699 -41.36 31.18 -13.81
CA ALA A 699 -40.95 31.21 -15.21
C ALA A 699 -40.38 32.58 -15.63
N THR A 700 -41.00 33.67 -15.17
CA THR A 700 -40.58 35.04 -15.53
C THR A 700 -39.28 35.43 -14.85
N LEU A 701 -39.07 34.98 -13.62
CA LEU A 701 -37.88 35.28 -12.81
C LEU A 701 -36.71 34.34 -13.09
N GLY A 702 -36.89 33.31 -13.93
CA GLY A 702 -35.85 32.33 -14.26
C GLY A 702 -35.45 31.47 -13.06
N VAL A 703 -36.42 31.15 -12.18
CA VAL A 703 -36.17 30.27 -11.04
C VAL A 703 -36.31 28.82 -11.51
N ASP A 704 -35.18 28.20 -11.83
CA ASP A 704 -35.10 26.80 -12.28
C ASP A 704 -35.27 25.82 -11.10
N THR A 705 -36.46 25.79 -10.51
CA THR A 705 -36.82 24.85 -9.44
C THR A 705 -38.22 24.27 -9.65
N THR A 706 -38.42 23.05 -9.16
CA THR A 706 -39.74 22.42 -9.10
C THR A 706 -40.12 22.18 -7.66
N ALA A 707 -41.38 22.41 -7.33
CA ALA A 707 -41.85 22.25 -5.96
C ALA A 707 -43.27 21.68 -5.91
N THR A 708 -43.57 20.89 -4.88
CA THR A 708 -44.92 20.52 -4.48
C THR A 708 -45.48 21.61 -3.57
N ALA A 709 -46.78 21.90 -3.63
CA ALA A 709 -47.41 22.80 -2.66
C ALA A 709 -48.92 22.59 -2.50
N VAL A 710 -49.42 22.78 -1.28
CA VAL A 710 -50.85 23.02 -1.03
C VAL A 710 -51.05 24.44 -0.54
N LEU A 711 -52.01 25.12 -1.15
CA LEU A 711 -52.52 26.39 -0.67
C LEU A 711 -53.97 26.22 -0.21
N ALA A 712 -54.24 26.57 1.04
CA ALA A 712 -55.53 26.50 1.67
C ALA A 712 -55.95 27.87 2.22
N ARG A 713 -57.24 28.19 2.08
CA ARG A 713 -57.87 29.42 2.54
C ARG A 713 -59.09 29.07 3.40
N LEU A 714 -59.02 29.43 4.67
CA LEU A 714 -60.14 29.36 5.60
C LEU A 714 -60.86 30.70 5.63
N GLU A 715 -62.14 30.68 5.26
CA GLU A 715 -62.98 31.87 5.19
C GLU A 715 -64.41 31.61 5.63
N GLN A 716 -65.11 32.68 6.00
CA GLN A 716 -66.49 32.64 6.48
C GLN A 716 -67.25 33.87 6.01
N THR A 717 -68.45 33.64 5.50
CA THR A 717 -69.46 34.70 5.36
C THR A 717 -70.15 34.96 6.71
N PRO A 718 -70.77 36.13 6.91
CA PRO A 718 -71.56 36.43 8.12
C PRO A 718 -72.66 35.40 8.42
N GLU A 719 -73.25 34.79 7.39
CA GLU A 719 -74.25 33.72 7.51
C GLU A 719 -73.63 32.39 7.97
N GLU A 720 -72.49 31.99 7.41
CA GLU A 720 -71.76 30.77 7.81
C GLU A 720 -71.23 30.88 9.24
N LEU A 721 -70.78 32.07 9.63
CA LEU A 721 -70.38 32.36 11.00
C LEU A 721 -71.53 32.10 12.00
N GLN A 722 -72.76 32.51 11.65
CA GLN A 722 -73.96 32.25 12.46
C GLN A 722 -74.36 30.77 12.49
N GLN A 723 -74.12 30.05 11.39
CA GLN A 723 -74.37 28.61 11.29
C GLN A 723 -73.29 27.78 12.01
N GLY A 724 -72.17 28.38 12.39
CA GLY A 724 -71.07 27.70 13.07
C GLY A 724 -70.24 26.82 12.14
N VAL A 725 -70.12 27.21 10.87
CA VAL A 725 -69.33 26.50 9.85
C VAL A 725 -68.28 27.41 9.24
N THR A 726 -67.18 26.83 8.77
CA THR A 726 -66.10 27.51 8.06
C THR A 726 -65.86 26.84 6.73
N ARG A 727 -65.64 27.65 5.69
CA ARG A 727 -65.35 27.16 4.36
C ARG A 727 -63.85 27.06 4.18
N LEU A 728 -63.37 25.88 3.79
CA LEU A 728 -61.99 25.64 3.38
C LEU A 728 -61.96 25.53 1.87
N ARG A 729 -61.32 26.50 1.21
CA ARG A 729 -60.94 26.43 -0.20
C ARG A 729 -59.49 26.01 -0.31
N TRP A 730 -59.17 25.11 -1.23
CA TRP A 730 -57.79 24.66 -1.39
C TRP A 730 -57.46 24.29 -2.83
N SER A 731 -56.18 24.34 -3.15
CA SER A 731 -55.59 23.89 -4.41
C SER A 731 -54.28 23.18 -4.10
N ASN A 732 -53.97 22.11 -4.83
CA ASN A 732 -52.85 21.23 -4.54
C ASN A 732 -52.04 20.99 -5.81
N ALA A 733 -50.82 21.51 -5.86
CA ALA A 733 -49.86 21.34 -6.93
C ALA A 733 -48.91 20.15 -6.64
N GLY A 734 -49.43 18.92 -6.77
CA GLY A 734 -48.66 17.68 -6.70
C GLY A 734 -48.15 17.26 -5.30
N HIS A 735 -48.68 17.85 -4.22
CA HIS A 735 -48.32 17.56 -2.83
C HIS A 735 -49.26 16.52 -2.20
N PRO A 736 -48.91 15.87 -1.07
CA PRO A 736 -49.85 15.02 -0.33
C PRO A 736 -51.18 15.72 0.01
N PRO A 737 -52.31 15.00 -0.04
CA PRO A 737 -53.63 15.59 0.17
C PRO A 737 -53.84 16.02 1.64
N PRO A 738 -54.48 17.19 1.89
CA PRO A 738 -54.83 17.60 3.25
C PRO A 738 -55.74 16.59 3.94
N VAL A 739 -55.60 16.46 5.25
CA VAL A 739 -56.43 15.57 6.07
C VAL A 739 -57.38 16.39 6.94
N VAL A 740 -58.66 16.01 6.97
CA VAL A 740 -59.65 16.57 7.89
C VAL A 740 -60.02 15.52 8.93
N LEU A 741 -59.79 15.86 10.20
CA LEU A 741 -60.37 15.19 11.35
C LEU A 741 -61.67 15.90 11.72
N GLY A 742 -62.80 15.26 11.48
CA GLY A 742 -64.12 15.76 11.84
C GLY A 742 -64.33 15.77 13.36
N ALA A 743 -65.24 16.62 13.83
CA ALA A 743 -65.61 16.68 15.25
C ALA A 743 -66.25 15.37 15.79
N ASP A 744 -66.72 14.50 14.89
CA ASP A 744 -67.23 13.17 15.20
C ASP A 744 -66.13 12.09 15.27
N GLY A 745 -64.86 12.47 15.04
CA GLY A 745 -63.71 11.58 15.00
C GLY A 745 -63.48 10.89 13.65
N SER A 746 -64.25 11.23 12.61
CA SER A 746 -64.00 10.76 11.25
C SER A 746 -62.73 11.39 10.66
N VAL A 747 -61.98 10.64 9.85
CA VAL A 747 -60.77 11.14 9.16
C VAL A 747 -60.91 10.98 7.66
N GLU A 748 -60.92 12.11 6.96
CA GLU A 748 -61.11 12.23 5.52
C GLU A 748 -59.87 12.84 4.85
N LEU A 749 -59.44 12.25 3.73
CA LEU A 749 -58.41 12.82 2.86
C LEU A 749 -59.09 13.71 1.82
N LEU A 750 -58.67 14.96 1.72
CA LEU A 750 -59.17 15.89 0.71
C LEU A 750 -58.41 15.66 -0.60
N SER A 751 -58.99 14.86 -1.49
CA SER A 751 -58.44 14.54 -2.81
C SER A 751 -59.25 15.25 -3.91
N ALA A 752 -58.58 15.68 -4.97
CA ALA A 752 -59.24 16.14 -6.20
C ALA A 752 -59.41 14.97 -7.18
N ASP A 753 -60.38 15.06 -8.10
CA ASP A 753 -60.64 14.02 -9.10
C ASP A 753 -59.49 13.88 -10.12
N ASP A 754 -58.78 14.97 -10.42
CA ASP A 754 -57.58 15.02 -11.27
C ASP A 754 -56.40 15.60 -10.45
N PRO A 755 -55.21 14.95 -10.44
CA PRO A 755 -54.04 15.47 -9.74
C PRO A 755 -53.39 16.61 -10.54
N ASP A 756 -53.24 17.80 -9.95
CA ASP A 756 -52.50 18.90 -10.59
C ASP A 756 -50.98 18.62 -10.55
N LEU A 757 -50.26 19.18 -11.54
CA LEU A 757 -48.81 19.03 -11.69
C LEU A 757 -48.01 19.80 -10.62
N LEU A 758 -46.71 19.56 -10.52
CA LEU A 758 -45.80 20.33 -9.66
C LEU A 758 -45.73 21.81 -10.09
N LEU A 759 -45.37 22.70 -9.16
CA LEU A 759 -45.01 24.09 -9.49
C LEU A 759 -43.70 24.12 -10.30
N GLY A 760 -43.60 25.08 -11.21
CA GLY A 760 -42.40 25.31 -12.03
C GLY A 760 -42.21 24.35 -13.21
N LEU A 761 -43.03 23.29 -13.31
CA LEU A 761 -42.94 22.31 -14.40
C LEU A 761 -43.53 22.84 -15.73
N PHE A 762 -44.72 23.42 -15.66
CA PHE A 762 -45.42 24.01 -16.81
C PHE A 762 -46.11 25.33 -16.39
N PRO A 763 -45.62 26.50 -16.85
CA PRO A 763 -46.14 27.81 -16.42
C PRO A 763 -47.61 28.08 -16.75
N ASP A 764 -48.15 27.35 -17.73
CA ASP A 764 -49.52 27.46 -18.22
C ASP A 764 -50.43 26.30 -17.73
N ALA A 765 -49.99 25.53 -16.73
CA ALA A 765 -50.82 24.47 -16.16
C ALA A 765 -52.16 25.01 -15.64
N GLU A 766 -53.26 24.32 -15.98
CA GLU A 766 -54.55 24.58 -15.34
C GLU A 766 -54.47 24.11 -13.88
N ARG A 767 -55.00 24.93 -12.96
CA ARG A 767 -55.00 24.70 -11.51
C ARG A 767 -56.44 24.58 -11.04
N GLY A 768 -56.76 23.50 -10.34
CA GLY A 768 -58.09 23.23 -9.79
C GLY A 768 -58.28 23.86 -8.41
N GLU A 769 -59.48 24.35 -8.12
CA GLU A 769 -59.88 24.80 -6.78
C GLU A 769 -61.00 23.92 -6.24
N GLN A 770 -60.84 23.43 -5.01
CA GLN A 770 -61.79 22.59 -4.32
C GLN A 770 -62.31 23.30 -3.07
N GLU A 771 -63.54 22.97 -2.66
CA GLU A 771 -64.20 23.60 -1.51
C GLU A 771 -64.85 22.54 -0.61
N VAL A 772 -64.61 22.65 0.71
CA VAL A 772 -65.28 21.84 1.73
C VAL A 772 -65.77 22.73 2.88
N VAL A 773 -66.93 22.39 3.44
CA VAL A 773 -67.51 23.10 4.60
C VAL A 773 -67.22 22.32 5.87
N LEU A 774 -66.53 22.96 6.81
CA LEU A 774 -66.05 22.37 8.05
C LEU A 774 -66.88 22.87 9.24
N PRO A 775 -67.46 21.98 10.07
CA PRO A 775 -68.06 22.39 11.33
C PRO A 775 -66.99 22.76 12.37
N ARG A 776 -67.36 23.56 13.37
CA ARG A 776 -66.52 23.83 14.55
C ARG A 776 -66.08 22.53 15.23
N GLY A 777 -64.87 22.52 15.78
CA GLY A 777 -64.23 21.33 16.35
C GLY A 777 -63.48 20.46 15.35
N SER A 778 -63.65 20.70 14.04
CA SER A 778 -62.84 20.01 13.03
C SER A 778 -61.37 20.45 13.10
N THR A 779 -60.46 19.56 12.75
CA THR A 779 -59.02 19.84 12.64
C THR A 779 -58.53 19.52 11.23
N VAL A 780 -57.87 20.47 10.58
CA VAL A 780 -57.23 20.30 9.26
C VAL A 780 -55.74 20.07 9.47
N LEU A 781 -55.17 19.07 8.81
CA LEU A 781 -53.74 18.78 8.82
C LEU A 781 -53.18 18.87 7.40
N LEU A 782 -52.12 19.65 7.26
CA LEU A 782 -51.26 19.75 6.08
C LEU A 782 -49.90 19.18 6.48
N PHE A 783 -49.31 18.31 5.67
CA PHE A 783 -48.05 17.66 5.98
C PHE A 783 -47.27 17.37 4.71
N THR A 784 -45.94 17.35 4.81
CA THR A 784 -45.03 16.93 3.75
C THR A 784 -44.93 15.41 3.68
N ASP A 785 -44.44 14.89 2.56
CA ASP A 785 -44.34 13.46 2.30
C ASP A 785 -43.44 12.72 3.28
N GLY A 786 -42.40 13.34 3.85
CA GLY A 786 -41.55 12.72 4.89
C GLY A 786 -42.31 12.22 6.13
N LEU A 787 -43.55 12.67 6.38
CA LEU A 787 -44.41 12.10 7.43
C LEU A 787 -44.95 10.69 7.08
N VAL A 788 -45.18 10.42 5.80
CA VAL A 788 -45.90 9.24 5.29
C VAL A 788 -45.06 8.32 4.42
N GLU A 789 -44.09 8.87 3.69
CA GLU A 789 -43.18 8.18 2.79
C GLU A 789 -42.08 7.44 3.54
N ARG A 790 -41.76 6.23 3.05
CA ARG A 790 -40.69 5.37 3.56
C ARG A 790 -40.09 4.56 2.43
N ARG A 791 -38.77 4.34 2.45
CA ARG A 791 -38.11 3.51 1.42
C ARG A 791 -38.72 2.11 1.33
N GLY A 792 -39.25 1.78 0.15
CA GLY A 792 -39.82 0.47 -0.17
C GLY A 792 -41.28 0.27 0.26
N GLU A 793 -41.96 1.32 0.71
CA GLU A 793 -43.40 1.32 1.01
C GLU A 793 -44.13 2.28 0.05
N ASP A 794 -45.37 1.93 -0.34
CA ASP A 794 -46.20 2.78 -1.20
C ASP A 794 -46.83 3.93 -0.37
N LEU A 795 -46.97 5.11 -0.97
CA LEU A 795 -47.49 6.32 -0.32
C LEU A 795 -48.90 6.11 0.23
N ASP A 796 -49.73 5.35 -0.47
CA ASP A 796 -51.09 5.00 -0.03
C ASP A 796 -51.10 4.27 1.33
N VAL A 797 -50.11 3.41 1.56
CA VAL A 797 -49.97 2.68 2.84
C VAL A 797 -49.59 3.64 3.97
N GLY A 798 -48.73 4.62 3.66
CA GLY A 798 -48.37 5.72 4.55
C GLY A 798 -49.57 6.58 4.95
N LEU A 799 -50.40 6.97 3.97
CA LEU A 799 -51.62 7.75 4.19
C LEU A 799 -52.68 6.97 4.99
N ASP A 800 -52.89 5.68 4.71
CA ASP A 800 -53.81 4.85 5.48
C ASP A 800 -53.36 4.64 6.93
N ARG A 801 -52.04 4.60 7.16
CA ARG A 801 -51.45 4.60 8.50
C ARG A 801 -51.70 5.92 9.21
N LEU A 802 -51.47 7.06 8.54
CA LEU A 802 -51.75 8.39 9.08
C LEU A 802 -53.22 8.51 9.53
N ARG A 803 -54.17 8.08 8.69
CA ARG A 803 -55.62 8.10 9.02
C ARG A 803 -55.94 7.30 10.27
N ARG A 804 -55.40 6.08 10.38
CA ARG A 804 -55.64 5.20 11.54
C ARG A 804 -55.05 5.76 12.82
N GLU A 805 -53.82 6.25 12.77
CA GLU A 805 -53.15 6.81 13.96
C GLU A 805 -53.79 8.12 14.40
N LEU A 806 -54.15 9.00 13.47
CA LEU A 806 -54.83 10.25 13.79
C LEU A 806 -56.20 9.99 14.44
N ALA A 807 -57.01 9.08 13.88
CA ALA A 807 -58.29 8.68 14.48
C ALA A 807 -58.10 8.06 15.89
N SER A 808 -57.06 7.24 16.07
CA SER A 808 -56.73 6.64 17.37
C SER A 808 -56.29 7.67 18.40
N LEU A 809 -55.50 8.67 18.01
CA LEU A 809 -54.96 9.69 18.91
C LEU A 809 -56.00 10.75 19.27
N ALA A 810 -56.93 11.03 18.35
CA ALA A 810 -58.07 11.91 18.57
C ALA A 810 -59.06 11.36 19.62
N ALA A 811 -59.04 10.04 19.88
CA ALA A 811 -59.87 9.41 20.92
C ALA A 811 -59.45 9.91 22.32
N GLY A 812 -60.12 10.96 22.80
CA GLY A 812 -59.83 11.64 24.06
C GLY A 812 -59.72 13.16 23.96
N ASP A 813 -59.83 13.73 22.75
CA ASP A 813 -59.75 15.17 22.46
C ASP A 813 -58.53 15.86 23.11
N PRO A 814 -57.30 15.39 22.84
CA PRO A 814 -56.11 16.02 23.39
C PRO A 814 -55.91 17.45 22.83
N PRO A 815 -55.18 18.30 23.57
CA PRO A 815 -54.70 19.59 23.03
C PRO A 815 -53.98 19.41 21.69
N LEU A 816 -54.10 20.39 20.78
CA LEU A 816 -53.60 20.23 19.41
C LEU A 816 -52.08 20.00 19.35
N ASP A 817 -51.31 20.67 20.21
CA ASP A 817 -49.87 20.44 20.36
C ASP A 817 -49.53 18.99 20.73
N GLU A 818 -50.23 18.43 21.72
CA GLU A 818 -50.00 17.05 22.17
C GLU A 818 -50.41 16.03 21.10
N LEU A 819 -51.48 16.33 20.35
CA LEU A 819 -51.91 15.52 19.22
C LEU A 819 -50.81 15.44 18.15
N CYS A 820 -50.21 16.58 17.79
CA CYS A 820 -49.12 16.66 16.81
C CYS A 820 -47.86 15.92 17.29
N ASP A 821 -47.42 16.16 18.54
CA ASP A 821 -46.23 15.51 19.10
C ASP A 821 -46.39 13.99 19.14
N ARG A 822 -47.56 13.50 19.57
CA ARG A 822 -47.85 12.07 19.64
C ARG A 822 -47.99 11.44 18.26
N LEU A 823 -48.48 12.19 17.27
CA LEU A 823 -48.56 11.74 15.89
C LEU A 823 -47.16 11.54 15.30
N LEU A 824 -46.26 12.52 15.46
CA LEU A 824 -44.87 12.42 15.01
C LEU A 824 -44.16 11.20 15.62
N VAL A 825 -44.29 11.00 16.93
CA VAL A 825 -43.68 9.84 17.61
C VAL A 825 -44.18 8.48 17.08
N ARG A 826 -45.43 8.40 16.59
CA ARG A 826 -45.99 7.15 16.03
C ARG A 826 -45.69 6.97 14.55
N MET A 827 -45.55 8.07 13.81
CA MET A 827 -45.35 8.05 12.36
C MET A 827 -43.88 7.95 11.97
N VAL A 828 -42.97 8.55 12.74
CA VAL A 828 -41.56 8.74 12.36
C VAL A 828 -40.68 7.61 12.91
N PRO A 829 -39.92 6.88 12.05
CA PRO A 829 -38.96 5.87 12.49
C PRO A 829 -37.72 6.47 13.18
N SER A 830 -36.91 5.63 13.83
CA SER A 830 -35.72 6.06 14.60
C SER A 830 -34.57 6.65 13.77
N MET A 831 -34.56 6.41 12.46
CA MET A 831 -33.65 7.03 11.47
C MET A 831 -34.54 7.73 10.43
N ARG A 832 -34.41 9.05 10.29
CA ARG A 832 -35.23 9.86 9.39
C ARG A 832 -34.59 9.90 8.00
N GLU A 833 -35.41 9.66 6.98
CA GLU A 833 -34.98 9.61 5.59
C GLU A 833 -35.23 10.94 4.86
N ASP A 834 -36.17 11.75 5.35
CA ASP A 834 -36.53 13.06 4.78
C ASP A 834 -36.99 14.05 5.88
N ASP A 835 -37.16 15.32 5.50
CA ASP A 835 -37.71 16.37 6.36
C ASP A 835 -39.21 16.20 6.58
N ILE A 836 -39.71 16.80 7.66
CA ILE A 836 -41.12 16.74 8.02
C ILE A 836 -41.60 18.12 8.42
N ALA A 837 -42.52 18.70 7.65
CA ALA A 837 -43.35 19.81 8.06
C ALA A 837 -44.78 19.33 8.33
N LEU A 838 -45.37 19.83 9.41
CA LEU A 838 -46.75 19.56 9.80
C LEU A 838 -47.42 20.86 10.25
N VAL A 839 -48.53 21.22 9.61
CA VAL A 839 -49.40 22.34 10.00
C VAL A 839 -50.77 21.78 10.38
N ALA A 840 -51.16 21.94 11.63
CA ALA A 840 -52.45 21.51 12.14
C ALA A 840 -53.29 22.73 12.55
N VAL A 841 -54.55 22.78 12.11
CA VAL A 841 -55.46 23.90 12.37
C VAL A 841 -56.77 23.39 12.94
N ARG A 842 -57.07 23.74 14.19
CA ARG A 842 -58.33 23.37 14.86
C ARG A 842 -59.30 24.54 14.88
N LEU A 843 -60.53 24.29 14.47
CA LEU A 843 -61.59 25.30 14.43
C LEU A 843 -62.28 25.42 15.79
N HIS A 844 -62.24 26.61 16.39
CA HIS A 844 -62.84 26.87 17.69
C HIS A 844 -64.27 27.41 17.64
N ASP A 845 -64.96 27.28 18.77
CA ASP A 845 -66.28 27.85 18.97
C ASP A 845 -66.20 29.36 19.25
N GLN A 846 -66.53 30.16 18.23
CA GLN A 846 -66.48 31.63 18.26
C GLN A 846 -67.59 32.28 19.11
N THR A 847 -68.49 31.48 19.71
CA THR A 847 -69.52 31.98 20.64
C THR A 847 -69.06 31.97 22.10
N GLN A 848 -67.88 31.39 22.38
CA GLN A 848 -67.25 31.38 23.68
C GLN A 848 -66.06 32.35 23.70
N PRO A 849 -65.72 32.95 24.85
CA PRO A 849 -64.50 33.74 24.95
C PRO A 849 -63.30 32.89 24.54
N PRO A 850 -62.31 33.47 23.83
CA PRO A 850 -61.15 32.72 23.35
C PRO A 850 -60.50 31.97 24.53
N PRO A 851 -60.06 30.71 24.32
CA PRO A 851 -59.45 29.92 25.39
C PRO A 851 -58.26 30.70 25.96
N THR A 852 -58.38 31.14 27.21
CA THR A 852 -57.32 31.89 27.89
C THR A 852 -56.11 30.99 28.07
N GLY A 853 -55.06 31.24 27.27
CA GLY A 853 -53.66 30.95 27.57
C GLY A 853 -53.32 29.51 27.94
N ARG A 854 -52.93 28.72 26.94
CA ARG A 854 -52.02 27.58 27.14
C ARG A 854 -51.00 27.59 25.99
N GLY A 855 -49.83 28.18 26.27
CA GLY A 855 -48.73 28.27 25.29
C GLY A 855 -47.61 29.25 25.64
N ARG A 856 -47.84 30.25 26.50
CA ARG A 856 -46.73 30.98 27.15
C ARG A 856 -46.12 30.11 28.25
N ARG A 857 -45.12 29.28 27.92
CA ARG A 857 -44.21 28.75 28.95
C ARG A 857 -43.50 29.94 29.61
N ALA A 858 -43.60 29.97 30.94
CA ALA A 858 -43.08 31.02 31.79
C ALA A 858 -41.56 31.21 31.61
N GLY A 859 -41.17 32.44 31.28
CA GLY A 859 -39.80 32.89 31.25
C GLY A 859 -39.74 34.39 30.95
N THR A 860 -39.69 35.19 32.02
CA THR A 860 -39.48 36.65 32.06
C THR A 860 -40.71 37.52 31.85
N VAL A 861 -41.16 38.13 32.95
CA VAL A 861 -42.05 39.29 32.98
C VAL A 861 -41.35 40.44 32.28
N VAL A 862 -41.95 40.97 31.21
CA VAL A 862 -41.67 42.33 30.73
C VAL A 862 -42.97 43.10 30.90
N GLU A 863 -42.98 44.02 31.84
CA GLU A 863 -44.07 44.97 32.07
C GLU A 863 -44.28 45.80 30.80
N ASP A 864 -45.55 45.96 30.41
CA ASP A 864 -46.00 46.92 29.41
C ASP A 864 -45.53 48.32 29.79
N LEU A 865 -44.57 48.85 29.04
CA LEU A 865 -44.31 50.28 28.93
C LEU A 865 -44.62 50.69 27.51
N GLU A 866 -45.71 51.44 27.35
CA GLU A 866 -46.01 52.27 26.19
C GLU A 866 -44.72 53.00 25.74
N SER A 867 -44.18 52.65 24.57
CA SER A 867 -42.99 53.32 24.05
C SER A 867 -43.37 54.40 23.04
N PRO A 868 -42.92 55.66 23.24
CA PRO A 868 -43.31 56.81 22.44
C PRO A 868 -42.53 56.89 21.11
N VAL A 869 -43.25 57.32 20.08
CA VAL A 869 -42.77 57.63 18.73
C VAL A 869 -41.69 58.72 18.73
N VAL A 870 -40.52 58.46 18.14
CA VAL A 870 -39.47 59.47 17.88
C VAL A 870 -39.01 59.39 16.42
N SER A 871 -39.42 60.37 15.59
CA SER A 871 -38.90 60.59 14.23
C SER A 871 -37.58 61.35 14.26
N GLY A 872 -36.62 61.01 13.38
CA GLY A 872 -35.46 61.86 13.06
C GLY A 872 -34.16 61.56 13.82
N ARG A 873 -34.02 60.38 14.43
CA ARG A 873 -32.78 59.97 15.10
C ARG A 873 -31.80 59.38 14.09
N ILE A 874 -30.62 60.00 13.96
CA ILE A 874 -29.48 59.46 13.20
C ILE A 874 -28.51 58.81 14.19
N VAL A 875 -28.20 57.54 13.98
CA VAL A 875 -27.15 56.82 14.71
C VAL A 875 -26.03 56.54 13.72
N ARG A 876 -24.79 56.87 14.07
CA ARG A 876 -23.62 56.66 13.21
C ARG A 876 -22.47 56.05 13.98
N THR A 877 -21.66 55.24 13.30
CA THR A 877 -20.41 54.68 13.79
C THR A 877 -19.34 54.81 12.72
N ARG A 878 -18.08 54.83 13.16
CA ARG A 878 -16.92 54.82 12.26
C ARG A 878 -16.26 53.46 12.33
N LEU A 879 -16.03 52.87 11.17
CA LEU A 879 -15.43 51.55 11.03
C LEU A 879 -14.20 51.64 10.11
N PRO A 880 -13.22 50.75 10.25
CA PRO A 880 -12.14 50.66 9.29
C PRO A 880 -12.71 50.35 7.90
N ALA A 881 -12.27 51.07 6.86
CA ALA A 881 -12.63 50.81 5.46
C ALA A 881 -11.83 49.59 4.94
N HIS A 882 -12.04 48.47 5.61
CA HIS A 882 -11.39 47.18 5.41
C HIS A 882 -12.47 46.09 5.55
N PRO A 883 -12.35 44.92 4.90
CA PRO A 883 -13.35 43.84 4.99
C PRO A 883 -13.71 43.44 6.44
N SER A 884 -12.78 43.55 7.39
CA SER A 884 -13.04 43.32 8.83
C SER A 884 -14.03 44.31 9.45
N GLY A 885 -14.25 45.47 8.84
CA GLY A 885 -15.26 46.45 9.23
C GLY A 885 -16.68 46.11 8.77
N VAL A 886 -16.85 45.23 7.77
CA VAL A 886 -18.16 44.91 7.17
C VAL A 886 -19.08 44.16 8.13
N PRO A 887 -18.64 43.12 8.89
CA PRO A 887 -19.46 42.51 9.93
C PRO A 887 -19.84 43.51 11.03
N GLY A 888 -18.93 44.44 11.34
CA GLY A 888 -19.19 45.55 12.26
C GLY A 888 -20.29 46.48 11.77
N ALA A 889 -20.35 46.75 10.46
CA ALA A 889 -21.40 47.55 9.83
C ALA A 889 -22.77 46.88 9.91
N ARG A 890 -22.84 45.57 9.58
CA ARG A 890 -24.06 44.77 9.69
C ARG A 890 -24.58 44.71 11.12
N ARG A 891 -23.70 44.38 12.07
CA ARG A 891 -24.03 44.33 13.50
C ARG A 891 -24.52 45.67 14.01
N PHE A 892 -23.84 46.76 13.62
CA PHE A 892 -24.23 48.11 14.01
C PHE A 892 -25.64 48.47 13.51
N VAL A 893 -25.98 48.17 12.25
CA VAL A 893 -27.32 48.43 11.71
C VAL A 893 -28.36 47.56 12.41
N ARG A 894 -28.10 46.26 12.59
CA ARG A 894 -28.98 45.34 13.32
C ARG A 894 -29.23 45.81 14.76
N GLU A 895 -28.20 46.26 15.48
CA GLU A 895 -28.33 46.79 16.84
C GLU A 895 -29.03 48.15 16.89
N ALA A 896 -28.80 49.03 15.91
CA ALA A 896 -29.51 50.30 15.82
C ALA A 896 -31.03 50.14 15.62
N LEU A 897 -31.45 49.01 15.04
CA LEU A 897 -32.84 48.68 14.75
C LEU A 897 -33.48 47.72 15.79
N ARG A 898 -32.70 47.03 16.63
CA ARG A 898 -33.18 46.10 17.66
C ARG A 898 -34.13 46.77 18.67
N GLY A 899 -35.27 46.11 18.92
CA GLY A 899 -36.28 46.53 19.90
C GLY A 899 -37.23 47.63 19.43
N ARG A 900 -37.28 47.94 18.13
CA ARG A 900 -38.04 49.10 17.59
C ARG A 900 -39.20 48.75 16.65
N GLY A 901 -39.57 47.48 16.50
CA GLY A 901 -40.79 47.06 15.78
C GLY A 901 -40.79 47.37 14.28
N ILE A 902 -39.66 47.16 13.60
CA ILE A 902 -39.52 47.45 12.16
C ILE A 902 -39.18 46.12 11.46
N GLU A 903 -39.95 45.72 10.45
CA GLU A 903 -39.74 44.48 9.67
C GLU A 903 -38.59 44.59 8.64
N LEU A 904 -37.93 45.74 8.56
CA LEU A 904 -36.88 46.09 7.58
C LEU A 904 -35.44 45.80 8.06
N VAL A 905 -35.26 45.07 9.16
CA VAL A 905 -33.92 44.86 9.77
C VAL A 905 -32.99 44.10 8.84
N ASP A 906 -33.50 43.03 8.23
CA ASP A 906 -32.69 42.15 7.40
C ASP A 906 -32.36 42.82 6.05
N ASP A 907 -33.33 43.54 5.45
CA ASP A 907 -33.13 44.32 4.24
C ASP A 907 -32.11 45.47 4.46
N ALA A 908 -32.18 46.16 5.60
CA ALA A 908 -31.23 47.21 5.98
C ALA A 908 -29.82 46.66 6.25
N GLU A 909 -29.73 45.49 6.88
CA GLU A 909 -28.46 44.82 7.14
C GLU A 909 -27.80 44.32 5.85
N LEU A 910 -28.59 43.78 4.94
CA LEU A 910 -28.12 43.31 3.65
C LEU A 910 -27.64 44.50 2.80
N CYS A 911 -28.44 45.57 2.74
CA CYS A 911 -28.05 46.79 2.02
C CYS A 911 -26.76 47.39 2.59
N VAL A 912 -26.63 47.54 3.91
CA VAL A 912 -25.40 48.11 4.50
C VAL A 912 -24.19 47.20 4.30
N GLY A 913 -24.40 45.88 4.26
CA GLY A 913 -23.35 44.89 3.99
C GLY A 913 -22.72 45.13 2.61
N GLU A 914 -23.54 45.32 1.59
CA GLU A 914 -23.09 45.59 0.22
C GLU A 914 -22.46 46.98 0.08
N LEU A 915 -23.06 48.01 0.69
CA LEU A 915 -22.50 49.36 0.69
C LEU A 915 -21.13 49.43 1.40
N ALA A 916 -20.99 48.75 2.54
CA ALA A 916 -19.74 48.70 3.31
C ALA A 916 -18.67 47.86 2.62
N ALA A 917 -19.04 46.75 1.96
CA ALA A 917 -18.12 45.95 1.16
C ALA A 917 -17.57 46.78 -0.01
N ASN A 918 -18.41 47.54 -0.71
CA ASN A 918 -17.97 48.43 -1.78
C ASN A 918 -17.03 49.53 -1.27
N ALA A 919 -17.34 50.14 -0.13
CA ALA A 919 -16.46 51.11 0.50
C ALA A 919 -15.09 50.49 0.88
N ALA A 920 -15.08 49.28 1.43
CA ALA A 920 -13.84 48.58 1.80
C ALA A 920 -12.99 48.17 0.59
N LEU A 921 -13.61 47.85 -0.55
CA LEU A 921 -12.91 47.38 -1.75
C LEU A 921 -12.46 48.52 -2.67
N HIS A 922 -13.24 49.61 -2.77
CA HIS A 922 -13.07 50.60 -3.83
C HIS A 922 -12.72 52.01 -3.35
N SER A 923 -12.87 52.35 -2.06
CA SER A 923 -12.61 53.72 -1.60
C SER A 923 -11.11 54.07 -1.55
N GLY A 924 -10.26 53.12 -1.14
CA GLY A 924 -8.85 53.38 -0.81
C GLY A 924 -8.65 54.26 0.44
N GLY A 925 -9.72 54.53 1.22
CA GLY A 925 -9.67 55.30 2.47
C GLY A 925 -9.29 54.44 3.68
N ALA A 926 -8.87 55.07 4.79
CA ALA A 926 -8.54 54.34 6.02
C ALA A 926 -9.79 53.99 6.85
N SER A 927 -10.88 54.75 6.70
CA SER A 927 -12.11 54.57 7.46
C SER A 927 -13.37 54.84 6.62
N MET A 928 -14.47 54.22 7.04
CA MET A 928 -15.81 54.43 6.51
C MET A 928 -16.77 54.77 7.66
N ASP A 929 -17.62 55.76 7.45
CA ASP A 929 -18.67 56.16 8.37
C ASP A 929 -19.98 55.49 7.96
N VAL A 930 -20.55 54.66 8.84
CA VAL A 930 -21.83 53.98 8.65
C VAL A 930 -22.89 54.68 9.49
N ALA A 931 -24.01 55.07 8.88
CA ALA A 931 -25.11 55.75 9.54
C ALA A 931 -26.47 55.13 9.22
N VAL A 932 -27.36 55.12 10.21
CA VAL A 932 -28.76 54.74 10.09
C VAL A 932 -29.62 55.92 10.50
N ARG A 933 -30.54 56.34 9.64
CA ARG A 933 -31.57 57.34 9.94
C ARG A 933 -32.94 56.65 10.01
N LEU A 934 -33.65 56.89 11.10
CA LEU A 934 -35.01 56.42 11.33
C LEU A 934 -36.00 57.57 11.11
N ASP A 935 -36.83 57.45 10.08
CA ASP A 935 -37.95 58.35 9.76
C ASP A 935 -39.29 57.59 9.90
N HIS A 936 -40.44 58.26 9.94
CA HIS A 936 -41.74 57.58 10.05
C HIS A 936 -41.97 56.59 8.90
N GLY A 937 -41.96 55.28 9.21
CA GLY A 937 -42.16 54.21 8.23
C GLY A 937 -41.00 54.04 7.24
N ALA A 938 -39.81 54.57 7.54
CA ALA A 938 -38.66 54.49 6.63
C ALA A 938 -37.30 54.37 7.36
N VAL A 939 -36.41 53.53 6.83
CA VAL A 939 -35.02 53.38 7.28
C VAL A 939 -34.08 53.81 6.16
N THR A 940 -33.17 54.76 6.42
CA THR A 940 -32.09 55.07 5.48
C THR A 940 -30.76 54.59 6.06
N VAL A 941 -30.09 53.67 5.37
CA VAL A 941 -28.71 53.27 5.65
C VAL A 941 -27.76 54.06 4.75
N THR A 942 -26.62 54.46 5.30
CA THR A 942 -25.65 55.31 4.60
C THR A 942 -24.24 54.87 4.93
N VAL A 943 -23.40 54.69 3.92
CA VAL A 943 -21.96 54.47 4.07
C VAL A 943 -21.25 55.62 3.39
N THR A 944 -20.43 56.34 4.14
CA THR A 944 -19.57 57.42 3.62
C THR A 944 -18.13 57.00 3.76
N ASP A 945 -17.41 56.86 2.65
CA ASP A 945 -15.97 56.60 2.65
C ASP A 945 -15.15 57.89 2.53
N GLU A 946 -13.90 57.85 2.99
CA GLU A 946 -12.94 58.97 2.91
C GLU A 946 -12.17 59.02 1.55
N GLY A 947 -12.60 58.23 0.56
CA GLY A 947 -11.92 58.02 -0.71
C GLY A 947 -12.75 58.42 -1.93
N SER A 948 -12.17 58.29 -3.12
CA SER A 948 -12.90 58.55 -4.37
C SER A 948 -13.26 57.25 -5.06
N VAL A 949 -14.53 56.84 -4.97
CA VAL A 949 -15.05 55.69 -5.71
C VAL A 949 -15.35 56.14 -7.17
N PRO A 950 -14.81 55.45 -8.20
CA PRO A 950 -15.10 55.72 -9.60
C PRO A 950 -16.59 55.49 -9.94
N ALA A 951 -17.19 56.34 -10.79
CA ALA A 951 -18.63 56.28 -11.07
C ALA A 951 -19.07 54.95 -11.71
N ASP A 952 -18.20 54.32 -12.49
CA ASP A 952 -18.37 53.02 -13.15
C ASP A 952 -18.38 51.83 -12.17
N ALA A 953 -17.76 51.97 -10.99
CA ALA A 953 -17.81 50.97 -9.92
C ALA A 953 -19.12 51.01 -9.12
N VAL A 954 -19.96 52.02 -9.33
CA VAL A 954 -21.23 52.23 -8.58
C VAL A 954 -22.46 52.08 -9.49
N VAL A 955 -22.30 51.54 -10.70
CA VAL A 955 -23.40 51.24 -11.62
C VAL A 955 -23.85 49.79 -11.40
N PRO A 956 -25.14 49.54 -11.08
CA PRO A 956 -25.67 48.18 -11.03
C PRO A 956 -25.59 47.52 -12.40
N ARG A 957 -24.99 46.32 -12.48
CA ARG A 957 -24.96 45.52 -13.71
C ARG A 957 -26.03 44.42 -13.61
N LEU A 958 -27.12 44.57 -14.37
CA LEU A 958 -28.13 43.53 -14.58
C LEU A 958 -27.74 42.73 -15.83
N ALA A 959 -27.83 41.40 -15.77
CA ALA A 959 -27.43 40.50 -16.86
C ALA A 959 -28.33 40.65 -18.10
N ASP A 960 -27.75 40.48 -19.29
CA ASP A 960 -28.47 40.49 -20.57
C ASP A 960 -29.09 39.08 -20.81
N PRO A 961 -30.38 38.92 -21.18
CA PRO A 961 -31.09 37.63 -21.18
C PRO A 961 -30.65 36.61 -22.27
N GLY A 962 -29.46 36.76 -22.85
CA GLY A 962 -29.05 36.06 -24.07
C GLY A 962 -27.67 35.39 -24.08
N SER A 963 -26.83 35.51 -23.05
CA SER A 963 -25.52 34.84 -23.01
C SER A 963 -25.59 33.50 -22.25
N SER A 964 -25.77 32.42 -22.98
CA SER A 964 -25.57 31.06 -22.46
C SER A 964 -24.08 30.72 -22.51
N SER A 965 -23.30 31.13 -21.51
CA SER A 965 -21.94 30.62 -21.29
C SER A 965 -21.73 30.41 -19.80
N TRP A 966 -21.46 29.16 -19.40
CA TRP A 966 -20.94 28.82 -18.09
C TRP A 966 -19.54 29.42 -17.96
N GLY A 967 -19.45 30.64 -17.41
CA GLY A 967 -18.18 31.35 -17.23
C GLY A 967 -18.28 32.88 -17.15
N GLU A 968 -19.43 33.47 -16.78
CA GLU A 968 -19.52 34.92 -16.55
C GLU A 968 -19.25 35.30 -15.08
N PRO A 969 -18.51 36.40 -14.79
CA PRO A 969 -18.05 36.76 -13.44
C PRO A 969 -19.17 37.16 -12.46
N THR A 970 -18.93 36.93 -11.17
CA THR A 970 -19.84 37.28 -10.05
C THR A 970 -19.71 38.72 -9.52
N THR A 971 -18.88 39.58 -10.13
CA THR A 971 -18.59 40.93 -9.64
C THR A 971 -19.56 41.98 -10.21
N GLY A 972 -20.14 42.83 -9.33
CA GLY A 972 -21.09 43.90 -9.69
C GLY A 972 -22.56 43.67 -9.30
N ARG A 973 -22.92 42.50 -8.74
CA ARG A 973 -24.29 42.15 -8.32
C ARG A 973 -24.72 42.76 -6.97
N GLY A 974 -23.78 43.13 -6.10
CA GLY A 974 -24.07 43.64 -4.75
C GLY A 974 -24.92 44.92 -4.72
N LEU A 975 -24.65 45.86 -5.63
CA LEU A 975 -25.51 47.04 -5.83
C LEU A 975 -26.82 46.73 -6.57
N GLY A 976 -26.87 45.60 -7.30
CA GLY A 976 -28.13 45.06 -7.83
C GLY A 976 -29.06 44.60 -6.72
N ILE A 977 -28.52 44.01 -5.65
CA ILE A 977 -29.29 43.66 -4.43
C ILE A 977 -29.81 44.93 -3.76
N VAL A 978 -28.96 45.96 -3.60
CA VAL A 978 -29.41 47.26 -3.06
C VAL A 978 -30.50 47.89 -3.93
N ALA A 979 -30.38 47.81 -5.26
CA ALA A 979 -31.38 48.34 -6.18
C ALA A 979 -32.71 47.57 -6.19
N VAL A 980 -32.71 46.29 -5.77
CA VAL A 980 -33.92 45.47 -5.64
C VAL A 980 -34.59 45.68 -4.28
N LEU A 981 -33.80 45.84 -3.21
CA LEU A 981 -34.30 45.95 -1.84
C LEU A 981 -34.68 47.37 -1.44
N ALA A 982 -34.00 48.39 -1.98
CA ALA A 982 -34.23 49.78 -1.61
C ALA A 982 -35.32 50.44 -2.47
N ASP A 983 -36.28 51.10 -1.82
CA ASP A 983 -37.25 51.97 -2.50
C ASP A 983 -36.56 53.13 -3.22
N ASP A 984 -35.50 53.67 -2.64
CA ASP A 984 -34.68 54.72 -3.25
C ASP A 984 -33.23 54.57 -2.79
N TRP A 985 -32.27 54.80 -3.67
CA TRP A 985 -30.86 54.72 -3.33
C TRP A 985 -30.05 55.68 -4.20
N GLY A 986 -28.91 56.12 -3.71
CA GLY A 986 -28.12 57.12 -4.42
C GLY A 986 -26.70 57.24 -3.96
N VAL A 987 -25.94 57.99 -4.76
CA VAL A 987 -24.53 58.28 -4.55
C VAL A 987 -24.36 59.80 -4.52
N GLU A 988 -23.82 60.31 -3.43
CA GLU A 988 -23.52 61.73 -3.23
C GLU A 988 -22.01 61.92 -3.03
N ARG A 989 -21.43 62.91 -3.73
CA ARG A 989 -20.05 63.33 -3.45
C ARG A 989 -20.06 64.28 -2.26
N VAL A 990 -19.30 63.95 -1.23
CA VAL A 990 -19.16 64.76 -0.01
C VAL A 990 -17.73 65.28 0.13
N PRO A 991 -17.50 66.40 0.84
CA PRO A 991 -16.15 66.89 1.08
C PRO A 991 -15.31 65.80 1.76
N GLY A 992 -14.32 65.25 1.04
CA GLY A 992 -13.45 64.19 1.55
C GLY A 992 -13.85 62.76 1.18
N GLY A 993 -14.87 62.52 0.34
CA GLY A 993 -15.08 61.20 -0.25
C GLY A 993 -16.46 60.95 -0.88
N THR A 994 -16.92 59.70 -0.87
CA THR A 994 -18.17 59.28 -1.53
C THR A 994 -19.16 58.76 -0.49
N ARG A 995 -20.42 59.18 -0.60
CA ARG A 995 -21.51 58.69 0.23
C ARG A 995 -22.46 57.87 -0.62
N VAL A 996 -22.67 56.63 -0.27
CA VAL A 996 -23.71 55.78 -0.86
C VAL A 996 -24.79 55.54 0.19
N TRP A 997 -26.05 55.70 -0.20
CA TRP A 997 -27.18 55.56 0.70
C TRP A 997 -28.30 54.74 0.06
N ALA A 998 -29.05 54.03 0.89
CA ALA A 998 -30.22 53.25 0.50
C ALA A 998 -31.35 53.50 1.50
N ARG A 999 -32.56 53.75 1.00
CA ARG A 999 -33.78 54.06 1.75
C ARG A 999 -34.80 52.93 1.54
N LEU A 1000 -35.33 52.45 2.65
CA LEU A 1000 -36.29 51.36 2.77
C LEU A 1000 -37.59 51.89 3.40
N LEU A 1001 -38.76 51.50 2.90
CA LEU A 1001 -40.11 51.85 3.35
C LEU A 1001 -40.85 50.61 3.85
N ASP A 1002 -41.73 50.80 4.84
CA ASP A 1002 -42.54 49.74 5.49
C ASP A 1002 -43.69 49.23 4.58
N GLU A 1003 -44.17 50.06 3.65
CA GLU A 1003 -45.17 49.71 2.63
C GLU A 1003 -44.54 49.95 1.23
N ARG A 1004 -44.20 48.87 0.52
CA ARG A 1004 -43.48 48.93 -0.77
C ARG A 1004 -44.33 49.63 -1.84
N ALA A 1005 -43.80 50.72 -2.40
CA ALA A 1005 -44.30 51.32 -3.65
C ALA A 1005 -43.40 50.90 -4.81
N ASP A 1006 -43.97 50.60 -5.98
CA ASP A 1006 -43.24 50.24 -7.21
C ASP A 1006 -42.09 51.24 -7.48
N SER A 1007 -40.85 50.84 -7.20
CA SER A 1007 -39.68 51.68 -7.46
C SER A 1007 -39.13 51.43 -8.86
N ALA A 1008 -38.95 52.51 -9.63
CA ALA A 1008 -38.26 52.47 -10.91
C ALA A 1008 -36.77 52.80 -10.68
N VAL A 1009 -35.89 51.86 -11.06
CA VAL A 1009 -34.43 52.04 -11.03
C VAL A 1009 -34.04 53.32 -11.76
N ARG A 1010 -33.46 54.31 -11.06
CA ARG A 1010 -32.93 55.55 -11.66
C ARG A 1010 -31.39 55.54 -11.71
N PRO A 1011 -30.77 55.77 -12.88
CA PRO A 1011 -29.32 55.94 -12.99
C PRO A 1011 -28.86 57.29 -12.37
N PRO A 1012 -27.58 57.41 -11.98
CA PRO A 1012 -27.07 58.57 -11.24
C PRO A 1012 -27.12 59.89 -12.03
N ASP A 1013 -27.51 60.98 -11.36
CA ASP A 1013 -27.68 62.34 -11.91
C ASP A 1013 -26.36 63.15 -12.06
N SER A 1014 -25.21 62.52 -12.32
CA SER A 1014 -23.93 63.24 -12.46
C SER A 1014 -23.33 63.12 -13.87
N PRO A 1015 -23.07 64.23 -14.58
CA PRO A 1015 -22.36 64.17 -15.86
C PRO A 1015 -20.91 63.73 -15.62
N PRO A 1016 -20.33 62.86 -16.48
CA PRO A 1016 -18.93 62.46 -16.38
C PRO A 1016 -18.03 63.68 -16.62
N GLU A 1017 -17.09 63.94 -15.70
CA GLU A 1017 -16.00 64.89 -15.95
C GLU A 1017 -15.01 64.30 -16.97
N PRO A 1018 -14.37 65.14 -17.81
CA PRO A 1018 -13.30 64.69 -18.69
C PRO A 1018 -12.07 64.25 -17.87
N ASP A 1019 -11.55 63.07 -18.18
CA ASP A 1019 -10.41 62.45 -17.51
C ASP A 1019 -9.15 63.33 -17.53
N PRO A 1020 -8.32 63.29 -16.46
CA PRO A 1020 -7.00 63.89 -16.47
C PRO A 1020 -6.10 63.17 -17.49
N GLU A 1021 -5.42 63.94 -18.36
CA GLU A 1021 -4.43 63.41 -19.29
C GLU A 1021 -3.38 62.56 -18.57
N PRO A 1022 -2.88 61.48 -19.21
CA PRO A 1022 -1.89 60.60 -18.61
C PRO A 1022 -0.68 61.42 -18.17
N ALA A 1023 -0.43 61.44 -16.87
CA ALA A 1023 0.72 62.12 -16.29
C ALA A 1023 2.00 61.59 -16.97
N GLY A 1024 2.68 62.47 -17.70
CA GLY A 1024 4.02 62.23 -18.19
C GLY A 1024 4.92 61.74 -17.05
N GLY A 1025 5.74 60.75 -17.37
CA GLY A 1025 6.51 59.94 -16.42
C GLY A 1025 7.13 60.73 -15.28
N GLY A 1026 6.77 60.35 -14.06
CA GLY A 1026 7.49 60.78 -12.87
C GLY A 1026 8.96 60.32 -12.94
N PRO A 1027 9.88 61.04 -12.27
CA PRO A 1027 11.31 60.69 -12.29
C PRO A 1027 11.53 59.25 -11.81
N GLY A 1028 12.14 58.41 -12.64
CA GLY A 1028 12.45 57.00 -12.33
C GLY A 1028 11.54 55.94 -12.95
N THR A 1029 10.70 56.31 -13.94
CA THR A 1029 9.86 55.37 -14.71
C THR A 1029 10.40 55.15 -16.13
N GLN A 1030 10.24 53.95 -16.68
CA GLN A 1030 10.62 53.56 -18.04
C GLN A 1030 9.40 53.01 -18.80
N PRO A 1031 9.28 53.27 -20.12
CA PRO A 1031 8.20 52.72 -20.92
C PRO A 1031 8.42 51.22 -21.18
N VAL A 1032 7.35 50.44 -21.04
CA VAL A 1032 7.25 49.02 -21.38
C VAL A 1032 6.15 48.86 -22.41
N LEU A 1033 6.44 48.13 -23.48
CA LEU A 1033 5.53 47.86 -24.59
C LEU A 1033 5.17 46.37 -24.64
N LEU A 1034 3.88 46.06 -24.50
CA LEU A 1034 3.32 44.72 -24.71
C LEU A 1034 2.72 44.68 -26.13
N ARG A 1035 3.37 43.98 -27.06
CA ARG A 1035 2.96 43.91 -28.47
C ARG A 1035 2.01 42.74 -28.75
N GLY A 1036 0.91 43.00 -29.45
CA GLY A 1036 -0.06 41.99 -29.87
C GLY A 1036 -0.82 41.35 -28.71
N CYS A 1037 -1.13 42.09 -27.64
CA CYS A 1037 -1.83 41.54 -26.48
C CYS A 1037 -3.26 41.10 -26.87
N PRO A 1038 -3.64 39.82 -26.67
CA PRO A 1038 -4.95 39.29 -27.06
C PRO A 1038 -6.07 39.85 -26.18
N VAL A 1039 -7.06 40.51 -26.80
CA VAL A 1039 -8.12 41.29 -26.14
C VAL A 1039 -9.00 40.44 -25.23
N GLN A 1040 -9.53 39.32 -25.74
CA GLN A 1040 -10.44 38.45 -24.97
C GLN A 1040 -9.72 37.69 -23.86
N LEU A 1041 -8.48 37.26 -24.12
CA LEU A 1041 -7.67 36.55 -23.13
C LEU A 1041 -7.26 37.48 -21.99
N TRP A 1042 -6.96 38.75 -22.29
CA TRP A 1042 -6.64 39.76 -21.28
C TRP A 1042 -7.85 40.08 -20.39
N LEU A 1043 -9.06 40.17 -20.94
CA LEU A 1043 -10.27 40.42 -20.14
C LEU A 1043 -10.59 39.27 -19.19
N ARG A 1044 -10.55 38.02 -19.69
CA ARG A 1044 -10.69 36.82 -18.85
C ARG A 1044 -9.65 36.79 -17.73
N GLN A 1045 -8.42 37.15 -18.06
CA GLN A 1045 -7.32 37.24 -17.12
C GLN A 1045 -7.54 38.31 -16.03
N ASP A 1046 -8.05 39.48 -16.40
CA ASP A 1046 -8.32 40.58 -15.47
C ASP A 1046 -9.45 40.22 -14.50
N GLU A 1047 -10.50 39.54 -15.01
CA GLU A 1047 -11.63 39.03 -14.23
C GLU A 1047 -11.21 37.93 -13.26
N HIS A 1048 -10.44 36.95 -13.73
CA HIS A 1048 -9.97 35.85 -12.89
C HIS A 1048 -9.05 36.33 -11.74
N ILE A 1049 -8.24 37.38 -11.95
CA ILE A 1049 -7.49 38.02 -10.85
C ILE A 1049 -8.44 38.64 -9.81
N ASP A 1050 -9.52 39.30 -10.23
CA ASP A 1050 -10.45 39.94 -9.31
C ASP A 1050 -11.22 38.89 -8.46
N GLU A 1051 -11.55 37.73 -9.04
CA GLU A 1051 -12.19 36.62 -8.33
C GLU A 1051 -11.24 35.95 -7.33
N LEU A 1052 -10.02 35.64 -7.74
CA LEU A 1052 -8.99 35.12 -6.85
C LEU A 1052 -8.74 36.05 -5.65
N VAL A 1053 -8.64 37.35 -5.90
CA VAL A 1053 -8.45 38.35 -4.84
C VAL A 1053 -9.65 38.37 -3.90
N ARG A 1054 -10.87 38.24 -4.41
CA ARG A 1054 -12.10 38.20 -3.60
C ARG A 1054 -12.17 36.94 -2.73
N ASP A 1055 -11.86 35.77 -3.27
CA ASP A 1055 -11.85 34.51 -2.51
C ASP A 1055 -10.78 34.50 -1.44
N LEU A 1056 -9.57 34.93 -1.80
CA LEU A 1056 -8.47 35.11 -0.85
C LEU A 1056 -8.87 36.11 0.26
N GLN A 1057 -9.63 37.16 -0.06
CA GLN A 1057 -10.15 38.13 0.92
C GLN A 1057 -11.28 37.56 1.79
N LEU A 1058 -12.17 36.72 1.25
CA LEU A 1058 -13.23 36.03 2.01
C LEU A 1058 -12.64 35.02 3.00
N LEU A 1059 -11.62 34.28 2.57
CA LEU A 1059 -10.81 33.40 3.43
C LEU A 1059 -10.09 34.19 4.52
N SER A 1060 -9.48 35.32 4.14
CA SER A 1060 -8.80 36.23 5.08
C SER A 1060 -9.74 36.88 6.12
N ALA A 1061 -11.02 37.09 5.78
CA ALA A 1061 -12.01 37.69 6.68
C ALA A 1061 -12.64 36.66 7.65
N THR A 1062 -12.58 35.37 7.32
CA THR A 1062 -13.10 34.27 8.15
C THR A 1062 -12.02 33.66 9.05
N HIS A 1063 -10.74 33.67 8.64
CA HIS A 1063 -9.63 33.03 9.33
C HIS A 1063 -8.53 34.04 9.67
N GLY A 1064 -8.62 34.65 10.86
CA GLY A 1064 -7.79 35.79 11.24
C GLY A 1064 -6.30 35.52 11.47
N HIS A 1065 -5.79 34.28 11.43
CA HIS A 1065 -4.41 33.93 11.84
C HIS A 1065 -3.67 32.97 10.88
N GLU A 1066 -4.12 32.82 9.63
CA GLU A 1066 -3.45 32.00 8.61
C GLU A 1066 -2.20 32.66 7.97
N PRO A 1067 -1.19 31.90 7.50
CA PRO A 1067 -0.15 32.39 6.56
C PRO A 1067 -0.74 32.95 5.25
N GLY A 1068 -1.96 32.53 4.88
CA GLY A 1068 -2.75 33.07 3.78
C GLY A 1068 -3.05 34.57 3.91
N LEU A 1069 -3.14 35.14 5.12
CA LEU A 1069 -3.26 36.59 5.32
C LEU A 1069 -2.00 37.35 4.87
N ALA A 1070 -0.81 36.75 5.03
CA ALA A 1070 0.42 37.31 4.50
C ALA A 1070 0.43 37.24 2.97
N LEU A 1071 -0.01 36.12 2.38
CA LEU A 1071 -0.19 35.94 0.94
C LEU A 1071 -1.19 36.96 0.37
N VAL A 1072 -2.34 37.17 1.00
CA VAL A 1072 -3.37 38.15 0.60
C VAL A 1072 -2.83 39.57 0.68
N GLY A 1073 -2.15 39.91 1.79
CA GLY A 1073 -1.53 41.22 1.97
C GLY A 1073 -0.42 41.47 0.95
N GLU A 1074 0.34 40.45 0.60
CA GLU A 1074 1.46 40.51 -0.34
C GLU A 1074 0.97 40.55 -1.81
N VAL A 1075 -0.01 39.72 -2.18
CA VAL A 1075 -0.69 39.77 -3.48
C VAL A 1075 -1.38 41.13 -3.66
N ARG A 1076 -2.07 41.65 -2.64
CA ARG A 1076 -2.68 42.98 -2.68
C ARG A 1076 -1.64 44.09 -2.83
N ALA A 1077 -0.56 44.06 -2.04
CA ALA A 1077 0.52 45.04 -2.13
C ALA A 1077 1.24 45.01 -3.50
N LEU A 1078 1.35 43.83 -4.12
CA LEU A 1078 1.88 43.70 -5.47
C LEU A 1078 0.89 44.19 -6.52
N LEU A 1079 -0.40 43.85 -6.41
CA LEU A 1079 -1.44 44.34 -7.31
C LEU A 1079 -1.61 45.86 -7.25
N ASP A 1080 -1.43 46.50 -6.09
CA ASP A 1080 -1.45 47.96 -5.95
C ASP A 1080 -0.36 48.64 -6.79
N VAL A 1081 0.82 48.00 -6.91
CA VAL A 1081 1.92 48.49 -7.78
C VAL A 1081 1.52 48.45 -9.25
N PHE A 1082 0.72 47.48 -9.65
CA PHE A 1082 0.24 47.30 -11.02
C PHE A 1082 -1.19 47.84 -11.25
N ALA A 1083 -1.85 48.42 -10.26
CA ALA A 1083 -3.21 48.95 -10.39
C ALA A 1083 -3.34 50.08 -11.43
N PRO A 1084 -2.38 51.02 -11.57
CA PRO A 1084 -2.40 51.99 -12.67
C PRO A 1084 -2.28 51.32 -14.06
N LEU A 1085 -1.46 50.27 -14.16
CA LEU A 1085 -1.28 49.47 -15.36
C LEU A 1085 -2.57 48.74 -15.74
N ARG A 1086 -3.16 47.99 -14.81
CA ARG A 1086 -4.43 47.27 -15.02
C ARG A 1086 -5.53 48.22 -15.50
N ARG A 1087 -5.69 49.39 -14.85
CA ARG A 1087 -6.69 50.41 -15.24
C ARG A 1087 -6.45 51.02 -16.62
N ALA A 1088 -5.19 51.25 -17.00
CA ALA A 1088 -4.85 51.80 -18.31
C ALA A 1088 -5.03 50.76 -19.42
N THR A 1089 -4.62 49.52 -19.17
CA THR A 1089 -4.76 48.41 -20.12
C THR A 1089 -6.22 48.00 -20.29
N ARG A 1090 -7.00 47.89 -19.21
CA ARG A 1090 -8.42 47.55 -19.24
C ARG A 1090 -9.20 48.42 -20.20
N ARG A 1091 -9.08 49.74 -20.07
CA ARG A 1091 -9.76 50.71 -20.94
C ARG A 1091 -9.35 50.57 -22.41
N ARG A 1092 -8.06 50.34 -22.68
CA ARG A 1092 -7.55 50.16 -24.06
C ARG A 1092 -8.06 48.83 -24.66
N VAL A 1093 -8.10 47.77 -23.86
CA VAL A 1093 -8.59 46.45 -24.26
C VAL A 1093 -10.11 46.45 -24.48
N GLU A 1094 -10.88 47.09 -23.59
CA GLU A 1094 -12.33 47.26 -23.73
C GLU A 1094 -12.69 48.09 -24.97
N ALA A 1095 -11.98 49.20 -25.21
CA ALA A 1095 -12.14 49.99 -26.44
C ALA A 1095 -11.75 49.20 -27.71
N ALA A 1096 -10.75 48.32 -27.64
CA ALA A 1096 -10.38 47.43 -28.73
C ALA A 1096 -11.46 46.37 -28.99
N ARG A 1097 -12.08 45.82 -27.93
CA ARG A 1097 -13.21 44.89 -27.99
C ARG A 1097 -14.42 45.54 -28.67
N GLU A 1098 -14.78 46.75 -28.27
CA GLU A 1098 -15.87 47.52 -28.88
C GLU A 1098 -15.63 47.82 -30.37
N GLN A 1099 -14.36 47.94 -30.77
CA GLN A 1099 -13.93 48.10 -32.15
C GLN A 1099 -13.77 46.77 -32.91
N GLY A 1100 -14.07 45.63 -32.28
CA GLY A 1100 -13.97 44.30 -32.88
C GLY A 1100 -12.53 43.83 -33.14
N ARG A 1101 -11.53 44.38 -32.45
CA ARG A 1101 -10.12 43.96 -32.58
C ARG A 1101 -9.84 42.77 -31.67
N THR A 1102 -9.07 41.82 -32.17
CA THR A 1102 -8.64 40.62 -31.41
C THR A 1102 -7.34 40.86 -30.64
N GLU A 1103 -6.51 41.82 -31.05
CA GLU A 1103 -5.22 42.14 -30.43
C GLU A 1103 -5.00 43.66 -30.31
N ILE A 1104 -4.19 44.07 -29.32
CA ILE A 1104 -3.81 45.47 -29.10
C ILE A 1104 -2.37 45.61 -28.58
N ASP A 1105 -1.67 46.64 -29.06
CA ASP A 1105 -0.40 47.09 -28.46
C ASP A 1105 -0.65 48.01 -27.26
N VAL A 1106 -0.03 47.66 -26.14
CA VAL A 1106 -0.21 48.34 -24.86
C VAL A 1106 1.13 48.92 -24.41
N GLU A 1107 1.21 50.25 -24.33
CA GLU A 1107 2.39 50.97 -23.85
C GLU A 1107 2.10 51.59 -22.48
N VAL A 1108 2.99 51.35 -21.52
CA VAL A 1108 2.83 51.75 -20.12
C VAL A 1108 4.17 52.14 -19.49
N SER A 1109 4.17 53.19 -18.67
CA SER A 1109 5.36 53.62 -17.93
C SER A 1109 5.39 52.99 -16.54
N LEU A 1110 6.41 52.19 -16.26
CA LEU A 1110 6.59 51.48 -14.97
C LEU A 1110 7.88 51.91 -14.28
N PRO A 1111 7.94 51.95 -12.93
CA PRO A 1111 9.19 52.12 -12.20
C PRO A 1111 10.14 50.95 -12.47
N VAL A 1112 11.46 51.19 -12.54
CA VAL A 1112 12.46 50.10 -12.74
C VAL A 1112 12.34 49.01 -11.67
N ALA A 1113 11.96 49.38 -10.43
CA ALA A 1113 11.71 48.44 -9.34
C ALA A 1113 10.51 47.49 -9.54
N ALA A 1114 9.71 47.69 -10.59
CA ALA A 1114 8.56 46.83 -10.92
C ALA A 1114 8.97 45.46 -11.47
N ALA A 1115 10.16 45.32 -12.07
CA ALA A 1115 10.62 44.07 -12.66
C ALA A 1115 10.73 42.93 -11.63
N GLY A 1116 11.40 43.17 -10.51
CA GLY A 1116 11.50 42.20 -9.40
C GLY A 1116 10.16 41.91 -8.69
N ARG A 1117 9.19 42.84 -8.78
CA ARG A 1117 7.84 42.66 -8.20
C ARG A 1117 6.92 41.84 -9.12
N ALA A 1118 7.12 41.95 -10.44
CA ALA A 1118 6.35 41.21 -11.44
C ALA A 1118 6.62 39.70 -11.34
N ALA A 1119 7.89 39.29 -11.18
CA ALA A 1119 8.26 37.89 -10.99
C ALA A 1119 7.63 37.28 -9.72
N ARG A 1120 7.71 38.02 -8.60
CA ARG A 1120 7.13 37.60 -7.31
C ARG A 1120 5.61 37.45 -7.37
N LEU A 1121 4.91 38.25 -8.18
CA LEU A 1121 3.47 38.16 -8.37
C LEU A 1121 3.07 36.87 -9.10
N VAL A 1122 3.85 36.37 -10.07
CA VAL A 1122 3.57 35.07 -10.72
C VAL A 1122 3.75 33.91 -9.76
N ASP A 1123 4.85 33.89 -9.01
CA ASP A 1123 5.09 32.80 -8.06
C ASP A 1123 3.98 32.74 -7.00
N LEU A 1124 3.51 33.90 -6.53
CA LEU A 1124 2.41 34.00 -5.57
C LEU A 1124 1.05 33.63 -6.17
N LEU A 1125 0.81 33.89 -7.46
CA LEU A 1125 -0.43 33.51 -8.15
C LEU A 1125 -0.41 32.06 -8.67
N ALA A 1126 0.74 31.39 -8.67
CA ALA A 1126 0.88 29.97 -9.01
C ALA A 1126 0.60 29.03 -7.82
N VAL A 1127 0.76 29.50 -6.58
CA VAL A 1127 0.49 28.74 -5.35
C VAL A 1127 -1.01 28.41 -5.13
N PRO A 1128 -1.97 29.32 -5.42
CA PRO A 1128 -3.41 29.04 -5.38
C PRO A 1128 -3.88 27.92 -6.32
N ASP A 1129 -3.22 27.68 -7.45
CA ASP A 1129 -3.60 26.62 -8.40
C ASP A 1129 -3.41 25.20 -7.79
N GLN A 1130 -2.49 25.01 -6.83
CA GLN A 1130 -2.41 23.75 -6.06
C GLN A 1130 -3.51 23.62 -4.99
N GLY A 1131 -4.00 24.73 -4.44
CA GLY A 1131 -5.12 24.74 -3.48
C GLY A 1131 -6.49 24.55 -4.14
N LEU A 1132 -6.58 24.83 -5.44
CA LEU A 1132 -7.75 24.63 -6.30
C LEU A 1132 -7.95 23.16 -6.67
N ASP A 1133 -6.86 22.44 -6.94
CA ASP A 1133 -6.88 20.97 -7.14
C ASP A 1133 -7.26 20.20 -5.85
N GLU A 1134 -7.10 20.82 -4.69
CA GLU A 1134 -7.48 20.29 -3.38
C GLU A 1134 -8.84 20.81 -2.86
N GLY A 1135 -9.54 21.64 -3.64
CA GLY A 1135 -10.90 22.12 -3.35
C GLY A 1135 -11.01 23.16 -2.23
N ARG A 1136 -9.97 23.96 -1.97
CA ARG A 1136 -9.94 24.93 -0.84
C ARG A 1136 -10.37 26.37 -1.22
N LEU A 1137 -10.46 26.70 -2.52
CA LEU A 1137 -10.88 28.00 -3.05
C LEU A 1137 -12.15 27.81 -3.92
N LEU A 1138 -13.02 28.82 -4.00
CA LEU A 1138 -14.29 28.74 -4.75
C LEU A 1138 -14.13 29.11 -6.24
N THR A 1139 -13.09 29.87 -6.57
CA THR A 1139 -12.69 30.25 -7.93
C THR A 1139 -12.29 28.98 -8.70
N VAL A 1140 -12.42 28.93 -10.02
CA VAL A 1140 -11.93 27.79 -10.84
C VAL A 1140 -10.49 28.06 -11.26
N SER A 1141 -9.65 27.02 -11.42
CA SER A 1141 -8.26 27.20 -11.88
C SER A 1141 -8.18 27.88 -13.25
N ALA A 1142 -7.16 28.72 -13.43
CA ALA A 1142 -6.94 29.48 -14.65
C ALA A 1142 -6.73 28.52 -15.84
N GLU A 1143 -7.41 28.79 -16.96
CA GLU A 1143 -7.15 28.06 -18.20
C GLU A 1143 -5.66 28.20 -18.62
N PRO A 1144 -5.07 27.17 -19.27
CA PRO A 1144 -3.66 27.20 -19.68
C PRO A 1144 -3.29 28.44 -20.50
N GLU A 1145 -4.20 28.93 -21.35
CA GLU A 1145 -3.95 30.14 -22.16
C GLU A 1145 -3.80 31.41 -21.30
N VAL A 1146 -4.61 31.53 -20.25
CA VAL A 1146 -4.55 32.64 -19.28
C VAL A 1146 -3.23 32.61 -18.49
N GLN A 1147 -2.78 31.41 -18.12
CA GLN A 1147 -1.47 31.21 -17.48
C GLN A 1147 -0.32 31.60 -18.42
N TRP A 1148 -0.36 31.20 -19.70
CA TRP A 1148 0.66 31.57 -20.69
C TRP A 1148 0.75 33.09 -20.89
N LEU A 1149 -0.39 33.79 -20.93
CA LEU A 1149 -0.42 35.25 -21.04
C LEU A 1149 0.20 35.95 -19.84
N ARG A 1150 -0.06 35.46 -18.61
CA ARG A 1150 0.61 35.94 -17.39
C ARG A 1150 2.13 35.85 -17.53
N THR A 1151 2.62 34.68 -17.93
CA THR A 1151 4.05 34.42 -18.09
C THR A 1151 4.68 35.33 -19.13
N TRP A 1152 4.04 35.53 -20.28
CA TRP A 1152 4.54 36.43 -21.33
C TRP A 1152 4.59 37.89 -20.86
N MET A 1153 3.49 38.43 -20.31
CA MET A 1153 3.44 39.84 -19.89
C MET A 1153 4.57 40.17 -18.91
N ILE A 1154 4.88 39.25 -18.01
CA ILE A 1154 5.90 39.45 -16.98
C ILE A 1154 7.31 39.27 -17.54
N ALA A 1155 7.51 38.34 -18.49
CA ALA A 1155 8.76 38.24 -19.24
C ALA A 1155 9.06 39.55 -20.00
N GLN A 1156 8.04 40.17 -20.62
CA GLN A 1156 8.20 41.44 -21.33
C GLN A 1156 8.52 42.61 -20.39
N VAL A 1157 7.83 42.69 -19.25
CA VAL A 1157 8.10 43.70 -18.23
C VAL A 1157 9.53 43.58 -17.69
N ARG A 1158 10.02 42.35 -17.46
CA ARG A 1158 11.38 42.13 -16.96
C ARG A 1158 12.45 42.45 -18.00
N ALA A 1159 12.34 41.89 -19.20
CA ALA A 1159 13.34 42.06 -20.26
C ALA A 1159 13.52 43.53 -20.66
N GLN A 1160 12.43 44.32 -20.68
CA GLN A 1160 12.50 45.73 -21.06
C GLN A 1160 13.01 46.65 -19.93
N LEU A 1161 12.76 46.31 -18.65
CA LEU A 1161 13.16 47.13 -17.50
C LEU A 1161 14.54 46.77 -16.92
N GLU A 1162 14.95 45.50 -16.97
CA GLU A 1162 16.24 45.03 -16.44
C GLU A 1162 17.33 45.00 -17.52
N ASP A 1163 17.01 44.41 -18.68
CA ASP A 1163 17.98 44.08 -19.72
C ASP A 1163 17.98 45.09 -20.89
N GLY A 1164 16.88 45.85 -21.04
CA GLY A 1164 16.70 46.82 -22.12
C GLY A 1164 16.44 46.18 -23.48
N ASP A 1165 15.94 44.95 -23.49
CA ASP A 1165 15.67 44.17 -24.69
C ASP A 1165 14.52 44.76 -25.54
N GLU A 1166 14.50 44.45 -26.84
CA GLU A 1166 13.38 44.81 -27.69
C GLU A 1166 12.12 43.99 -27.34
N PRO A 1167 10.91 44.59 -27.39
CA PRO A 1167 9.66 43.92 -27.05
C PRO A 1167 9.32 42.80 -28.05
N GLU A 1168 9.12 41.57 -27.54
CA GLU A 1168 8.67 40.41 -28.31
C GLU A 1168 7.13 40.36 -28.32
N SER A 1169 6.53 40.11 -29.49
CA SER A 1169 5.07 40.02 -29.62
C SER A 1169 4.52 38.75 -28.98
N TRP A 1170 3.27 38.78 -28.50
CA TRP A 1170 2.59 37.59 -27.97
C TRP A 1170 2.59 36.40 -28.95
N PRO A 1171 2.25 36.58 -30.24
CA PRO A 1171 2.30 35.48 -31.21
C PRO A 1171 3.70 34.88 -31.41
N ASP A 1172 4.75 35.71 -31.43
CA ASP A 1172 6.13 35.26 -31.61
C ASP A 1172 6.63 34.48 -30.38
N TRP A 1173 6.33 34.99 -29.17
CA TRP A 1173 6.67 34.34 -27.92
C TRP A 1173 5.95 33.00 -27.75
N LEU A 1174 4.66 32.94 -28.10
CA LEU A 1174 3.85 31.72 -28.01
C LEU A 1174 4.39 30.63 -28.95
N THR A 1175 4.72 31.01 -30.18
CA THR A 1175 5.31 30.09 -31.19
C THR A 1175 6.65 29.51 -30.72
N ARG A 1176 7.46 30.33 -30.02
CA ARG A 1176 8.78 29.91 -29.49
C ARG A 1176 8.66 29.02 -28.24
N THR A 1177 7.68 29.26 -27.37
CA THR A 1177 7.62 28.67 -26.02
C THR A 1177 6.67 27.47 -25.93
N ALA A 1178 5.66 27.37 -26.81
CA ALA A 1178 4.69 26.27 -26.87
C ALA A 1178 4.50 25.75 -28.31
N PRO A 1179 5.46 24.99 -28.87
CA PRO A 1179 5.36 24.49 -30.25
C PRO A 1179 4.26 23.42 -30.38
N GLY A 1180 3.10 23.81 -30.92
CA GLY A 1180 1.97 22.89 -31.16
C GLY A 1180 0.57 23.51 -31.03
N VAL A 1181 0.46 24.73 -30.52
CA VAL A 1181 -0.82 25.47 -30.42
C VAL A 1181 -1.10 26.16 -31.76
N GLU A 1182 -2.13 25.73 -32.51
CA GLU A 1182 -2.54 26.39 -33.76
C GLU A 1182 -3.20 27.75 -33.46
N GLN A 1183 -2.85 28.79 -34.24
CA GLN A 1183 -3.32 30.18 -34.08
C GLN A 1183 -4.85 30.40 -34.09
N GLY A 1184 -5.64 29.35 -34.37
CA GLY A 1184 -7.10 29.40 -34.39
C GLY A 1184 -7.81 28.90 -33.12
N GLN A 1185 -7.08 28.44 -32.10
CA GLN A 1185 -7.64 27.95 -30.83
C GLN A 1185 -7.33 28.84 -29.60
N ALA A 1186 -6.63 29.97 -29.77
CA ALA A 1186 -6.32 30.94 -28.69
C ALA A 1186 -7.26 32.16 -28.70
#